data_AF-A0A5J9TC58-F1
#
_entry.id   AF-A0A5J9TC58-F1
#
_cell.length_a   1.000
_cell.length_b   1.000
_cell.length_c   1.000
_cell.angle_alpha   90.00
_cell.angle_beta   90.00
_cell.angle_gamma   90.00
#
_symmetry.space_group_name_H-M   'P 1'
#
loop_
_entity.id
_entity.type
_entity.pdbx_description
1 polymer ?
#
loop_
_entity_poly.entity_id
_entity_poly.type
_entity_poly.pdbx_seq_one_letter_code
_entity_poly.pdbx_strand_id
1 'polypeptide(L)'
;MRRVAAATTVTRMAAEEMRRASATAAAAAATAEAAPSGPAGSRWARVWPPALRWIPTSTDRIIAAEKRLLSVVKTGYVQERVNIGSAPPGSKVRWFRSSSDEPRFINTVTFDSKENAPTLVMVHGYGASQGFFFRNFDALANRFRVIAIDQLGWGGSSRPDFTCKSTEETEAWFIDSFEEWRKAKNLSNFILLGHSFGGYVAAKYALQHPEHVQHLILVGPAGFSSETEHSSEWLTKFRATWKGMLINHLWESNFTPQRIVRGLGPWGPGLVQRYTSARFGTHATGELLTDQESTLLTDYIYHTLAAKASGELCLKHIFAFGAFARKPLLQCASDWKVPTTFIYGQQDWMNYQGAQQARKDMKVPCEIIRVPQGGHFVFIDNPSGFHSAVFYACRKILSGDGEEGLTLPDGLVRITATIFLRVSMFMKASVFSNLTFLFEILAPWLLTLPLMSLNSPAACRAAARVAEHGARGWPFAGLAAATSKITSLGRAGDAAAARTVFDAMPRRDAVAWNAMLTAYARAGRPRDALELFVHAPAPDAFSLTAALAAAADLRCPASGAQLHGRLLRLGLRAPLPVGNALVAMYARCALADDAARAFQEMRERNALSWCSLLHAYVASGCMSLAHELFDEMPTRSNVAWNTLLMGYSRSGNASQCLILFNKMRMSGLTCDDATLCILVDACTELPHPSTGFAIHKIAVQSGWNTVPEVSNSLISLYTKFSLLDDAVRIFESMEIRTVVSWNSLIDAHMKLGYTDKAAALFQGAAETNVISWTAMIGGLARNGCTDEALTLFVEMLAHEHIHPDDFTFGVVLHACATAASLASGKMIHGRVFHSGFATYLYVANSLIDMYAKCGDVDGASNVFNGIIDKDLISWNTMLFGFAINGWANEALLMYESMKSNDVRPDEVTFTVLLTACSHAGLLDQGKNLFESMVSSHGIQPKPEHLACVLDMYARSGNFAKAIEVLSHHSEMVQMHGSDIQEALLSACASEHLNIRLGRKVGDDMVANRPASDAGYVMLSNLFSAAGHWSEAERVRRAMAVHSVKKSPGCSWIEVKGAIKVFVSGAQDLNHTGGFLCDVIRLLDGEMRNTSELRITPGTQPGDVTVLEKQGDFLVPVKVTIPKHISGRERELLEELASLSDGGFARTALKPKPTKATAMHQEKELASTQEINDKPDEGEGDRLKKLINFAG
;
A
#
# COMPACT_ATOMS: atom_id res chain seq x y z
N MET A 1 57.71 16.08 53.39
CA MET A 1 57.55 14.63 53.08
C MET A 1 56.41 13.98 53.89
N ARG A 2 55.18 14.53 53.84
CA ARG A 2 53.96 13.92 54.43
C ARG A 2 52.71 14.07 53.53
N ARG A 3 52.89 14.37 52.24
CA ARG A 3 51.80 14.47 51.25
C ARG A 3 51.89 13.49 50.07
N VAL A 4 52.87 12.58 50.08
CA VAL A 4 53.00 11.51 49.06
C VAL A 4 52.61 10.13 49.61
N ALA A 5 52.50 9.97 50.94
CA ALA A 5 52.11 8.69 51.57
C ALA A 5 50.58 8.48 51.70
N ALA A 6 49.76 9.52 51.56
CA ALA A 6 48.29 9.41 51.64
C ALA A 6 47.64 8.95 50.32
N ALA A 7 48.27 9.26 49.17
CA ALA A 7 47.73 8.92 47.85
C ALA A 7 47.91 7.44 47.47
N THR A 8 48.91 6.75 48.02
CA THR A 8 49.18 5.33 47.78
C THR A 8 48.34 4.38 48.64
N THR A 9 47.72 4.90 49.71
CA THR A 9 46.92 4.08 50.64
C THR A 9 45.46 3.97 50.15
N VAL A 10 44.91 5.02 49.56
CA VAL A 10 43.53 5.04 49.03
C VAL A 10 43.38 4.19 47.75
N THR A 11 44.40 4.16 46.89
CA THR A 11 44.42 3.33 45.69
C THR A 11 44.58 1.83 45.99
N ARG A 12 45.23 1.48 47.11
CA ARG A 12 45.38 0.08 47.55
C ARG A 12 44.12 -0.47 48.23
N MET A 13 43.37 0.37 48.95
CA MET A 13 42.08 -0.01 49.55
C MET A 13 40.98 -0.23 48.51
N ALA A 14 40.92 0.60 47.46
CA ALA A 14 39.97 0.42 46.36
C ALA A 14 40.23 -0.89 45.54
N ALA A 15 41.49 -1.30 45.40
CA ALA A 15 41.85 -2.55 44.72
C ALA A 15 41.56 -3.81 45.57
N GLU A 16 41.62 -3.70 46.90
CA GLU A 16 41.30 -4.81 47.83
C GLU A 16 39.78 -5.02 47.96
N GLU A 17 38.98 -3.95 47.91
CA GLU A 17 37.49 -4.03 47.89
C GLU A 17 36.95 -4.58 46.57
N MET A 18 37.54 -4.22 45.42
CA MET A 18 37.21 -4.83 44.13
C MET A 18 37.54 -6.34 44.11
N ARG A 19 38.62 -6.76 44.77
CA ARG A 19 39.02 -8.18 44.84
C ARG A 19 38.14 -8.98 45.81
N ARG A 20 37.65 -8.37 46.90
CA ARG A 20 36.64 -8.98 47.79
C ARG A 20 35.26 -9.10 47.13
N ALA A 21 34.83 -8.09 46.37
CA ALA A 21 33.56 -8.13 45.63
C ALA A 21 33.56 -9.18 44.50
N SER A 22 34.72 -9.40 43.86
CA SER A 22 34.92 -10.47 42.87
C SER A 22 34.91 -11.87 43.51
N ALA A 23 35.45 -12.03 44.71
CA ALA A 23 35.48 -13.31 45.43
C ALA A 23 34.11 -13.72 46.01
N THR A 24 33.29 -12.77 46.48
CA THR A 24 31.91 -13.04 46.91
C THR A 24 30.97 -13.33 45.75
N ALA A 25 31.17 -12.70 44.59
CA ALA A 25 30.44 -13.04 43.36
C ALA A 25 30.79 -14.45 42.83
N ALA A 26 32.06 -14.87 42.94
CA ALA A 26 32.49 -16.21 42.55
C ALA A 26 32.01 -17.31 43.53
N ALA A 27 31.92 -17.01 44.83
CA ALA A 27 31.39 -17.94 45.83
C ALA A 27 29.87 -18.16 45.70
N ALA A 28 29.10 -17.10 45.37
CA ALA A 28 27.66 -17.20 45.12
C ALA A 28 27.33 -17.99 43.84
N ALA A 29 28.20 -17.94 42.83
CA ALA A 29 28.08 -18.75 41.62
C ALA A 29 28.38 -20.25 41.86
N ALA A 30 29.26 -20.58 42.80
CA ALA A 30 29.63 -21.97 43.12
C ALA A 30 28.61 -22.70 44.01
N THR A 31 27.75 -21.99 44.75
CA THR A 31 26.72 -22.59 45.62
C THR A 31 25.40 -22.91 44.92
N ALA A 32 25.21 -22.49 43.66
CA ALA A 32 24.01 -22.83 42.88
C ALA A 32 24.08 -24.20 42.18
N GLU A 33 25.19 -24.94 42.33
CA GLU A 33 25.42 -26.23 41.68
C GLU A 33 25.24 -27.47 42.58
N ALA A 34 24.52 -27.35 43.71
CA ALA A 34 24.29 -28.48 44.61
C ALA A 34 22.81 -28.70 45.01
N ALA A 35 22.23 -29.75 44.41
CA ALA A 35 21.17 -30.68 44.90
C ALA A 35 19.78 -30.63 44.19
N PRO A 36 19.02 -31.75 44.09
CA PRO A 36 19.38 -33.17 44.22
C PRO A 36 19.13 -33.98 42.93
N SER A 37 19.70 -35.19 42.91
CA SER A 37 19.62 -36.19 41.84
C SER A 37 18.26 -36.90 41.72
N GLY A 38 17.70 -36.96 40.50
CA GLY A 38 16.78 -38.02 40.05
C GLY A 38 15.99 -37.69 38.77
N PRO A 39 15.55 -38.67 37.94
CA PRO A 39 16.16 -39.96 37.59
C PRO A 39 16.68 -40.00 36.13
N ALA A 40 17.78 -40.73 35.93
CA ALA A 40 18.25 -41.37 34.69
C ALA A 40 17.84 -40.76 33.32
N GLY A 41 18.47 -39.64 32.95
CA GLY A 41 18.50 -39.14 31.56
C GLY A 41 19.67 -39.75 30.78
N SER A 42 19.32 -40.47 29.72
CA SER A 42 20.13 -41.38 28.91
C SER A 42 21.59 -40.99 28.59
N ARG A 43 22.45 -42.01 28.50
CA ARG A 43 23.90 -42.03 28.21
C ARG A 43 24.33 -41.35 26.88
N TRP A 44 23.42 -40.67 26.18
CA TRP A 44 23.55 -40.13 24.82
C TRP A 44 23.89 -38.63 24.79
N ALA A 45 23.65 -37.88 25.87
CA ALA A 45 23.89 -36.44 25.93
C ALA A 45 25.38 -36.01 25.90
N ARG A 46 26.33 -36.94 26.14
CA ARG A 46 27.78 -36.64 26.09
C ARG A 46 28.39 -36.73 24.69
N VAL A 47 27.67 -37.26 23.71
CA VAL A 47 28.21 -37.52 22.35
C VAL A 47 27.98 -36.33 21.40
N TRP A 48 27.17 -35.34 21.78
CA TRP A 48 26.86 -34.20 20.92
C TRP A 48 27.90 -33.05 21.04
N PRO A 49 28.31 -32.44 19.91
CA PRO A 49 29.15 -31.24 19.88
C PRO A 49 28.58 -30.14 20.79
N PRO A 50 29.42 -29.32 21.47
CA PRO A 50 28.95 -28.26 22.37
C PRO A 50 27.90 -27.33 21.73
N ALA A 51 28.02 -27.06 20.43
CA ALA A 51 27.10 -26.23 19.66
C ALA A 51 25.66 -26.79 19.52
N LEU A 52 25.45 -28.09 19.80
CA LEU A 52 24.13 -28.74 19.73
C LEU A 52 23.58 -29.14 21.10
N ARG A 53 24.29 -28.82 22.20
CA ARG A 53 23.83 -29.10 23.57
C ARG A 53 22.76 -28.09 23.98
N TRP A 54 21.53 -28.32 23.52
CA TRP A 54 20.38 -27.54 23.96
C TRP A 54 19.78 -28.15 25.22
N ILE A 55 19.64 -27.35 26.27
CA ILE A 55 19.01 -27.77 27.52
C ILE A 55 17.60 -27.16 27.57
N PRO A 56 16.55 -27.97 27.67
CA PRO A 56 15.18 -27.49 27.86
C PRO A 56 15.08 -26.51 29.03
N THR A 57 14.27 -25.46 28.90
CA THR A 57 14.03 -24.52 30.01
C THR A 57 13.18 -25.17 31.12
N SER A 58 13.19 -24.59 32.31
CA SER A 58 12.39 -25.00 33.46
C SER A 58 11.82 -23.78 34.20
N THR A 59 10.84 -24.00 35.06
CA THR A 59 10.27 -22.93 35.91
C THR A 59 11.34 -22.26 36.77
N ASP A 60 12.33 -23.02 37.28
CA ASP A 60 13.46 -22.45 38.03
C ASP A 60 14.35 -21.54 37.17
N ARG A 61 14.55 -21.89 35.89
CA ARG A 61 15.31 -21.05 34.96
C ARG A 61 14.58 -19.77 34.60
N ILE A 62 13.25 -19.81 34.49
CA ILE A 62 12.43 -18.60 34.29
C ILE A 62 12.58 -17.68 35.50
N ILE A 63 12.46 -18.22 36.72
CA ILE A 63 12.65 -17.44 37.96
C ILE A 63 14.08 -16.90 38.05
N ALA A 64 15.09 -17.67 37.65
CA ALA A 64 16.47 -17.18 37.60
C ALA A 64 16.65 -16.03 36.60
N ALA A 65 16.04 -16.12 35.41
CA ALA A 65 16.03 -15.05 34.43
C ALA A 65 15.24 -13.83 34.92
N GLU A 66 14.13 -14.04 35.62
CA GLU A 66 13.35 -12.99 36.27
C GLU A 66 14.16 -12.23 37.30
N LYS A 67 14.90 -12.93 38.17
CA LYS A 67 15.80 -12.30 39.14
C LYS A 67 16.90 -11.50 38.47
N ARG A 68 17.44 -11.98 37.34
CA ARG A 68 18.42 -11.20 36.55
C ARG A 68 17.78 -9.94 35.98
N LEU A 69 16.57 -10.02 35.44
CA LEU A 69 15.85 -8.85 34.94
C LEU A 69 15.52 -7.86 36.05
N LEU A 70 15.00 -8.33 37.19
CA LEU A 70 14.67 -7.50 38.34
C LEU A 70 15.90 -6.91 39.05
N SER A 71 17.12 -7.34 38.73
CA SER A 71 18.33 -6.72 39.27
C SER A 71 18.54 -5.27 38.83
N VAL A 72 17.84 -4.82 37.78
CA VAL A 72 17.85 -3.42 37.34
C VAL A 72 16.88 -2.54 38.15
N VAL A 73 15.96 -3.16 38.91
CA VAL A 73 14.97 -2.46 39.74
C VAL A 73 15.65 -2.06 41.05
N LYS A 74 15.51 -0.79 41.43
CA LYS A 74 16.20 -0.22 42.60
C LYS A 74 15.47 -0.54 43.90
N THR A 75 14.15 -0.69 43.84
CA THR A 75 13.30 -0.95 44.99
C THR A 75 13.43 -2.40 45.43
N GLY A 76 13.65 -2.62 46.73
CA GLY A 76 13.72 -3.97 47.31
C GLY A 76 12.42 -4.74 47.11
N TYR A 77 12.53 -6.04 46.82
CA TYR A 77 11.39 -6.90 46.56
C TYR A 77 11.53 -8.26 47.23
N VAL A 78 10.39 -8.89 47.50
CA VAL A 78 10.29 -10.27 47.97
C VAL A 78 9.63 -11.09 46.87
N GLN A 79 10.34 -12.12 46.40
CA GLN A 79 9.79 -13.10 45.47
C GLN A 79 9.50 -14.40 46.21
N GLU A 80 8.26 -14.87 46.11
CA GLU A 80 7.78 -16.07 46.80
C GLU A 80 6.95 -16.97 45.88
N ARG A 81 6.93 -18.26 46.22
CA ARG A 81 6.06 -19.26 45.57
C ARG A 81 4.85 -19.49 46.46
N VAL A 82 3.78 -18.73 46.22
CA VAL A 82 2.56 -18.83 47.02
C VAL A 82 1.87 -20.15 46.70
N ASN A 83 1.82 -21.05 47.65
CA ASN A 83 1.13 -22.33 47.50
C ASN A 83 -0.39 -22.09 47.49
N ILE A 84 -1.05 -22.55 46.43
CA ILE A 84 -2.51 -22.44 46.23
C ILE A 84 -3.21 -23.80 46.39
N GLY A 85 -2.51 -24.78 46.97
CA GLY A 85 -3.00 -26.11 47.30
C GLY A 85 -2.61 -27.21 46.32
N SER A 86 -2.82 -28.45 46.74
CA SER A 86 -2.85 -29.68 45.93
C SER A 86 -4.28 -30.25 45.96
N ALA A 87 -4.76 -30.81 44.85
CA ALA A 87 -6.09 -31.42 44.86
C ALA A 87 -6.09 -32.67 45.76
N PRO A 88 -7.14 -32.91 46.57
CA PRO A 88 -7.50 -34.27 46.95
C PRO A 88 -8.08 -35.01 45.74
N PRO A 89 -7.90 -36.34 45.61
CA PRO A 89 -8.61 -37.15 44.62
C PRO A 89 -10.13 -36.90 44.75
N GLY A 90 -10.76 -36.33 43.71
CA GLY A 90 -12.20 -36.01 43.70
C GLY A 90 -12.60 -34.56 44.02
N SER A 91 -11.65 -33.61 44.07
CA SER A 91 -11.95 -32.18 44.23
C SER A 91 -12.95 -31.65 43.20
N LYS A 92 -13.98 -30.92 43.67
CA LYS A 92 -14.99 -30.23 42.83
C LYS A 92 -14.46 -28.95 42.17
N VAL A 93 -13.26 -28.50 42.52
CA VAL A 93 -12.64 -27.28 41.98
C VAL A 93 -12.11 -27.57 40.57
N ARG A 94 -12.66 -26.89 39.55
CA ARG A 94 -12.65 -27.37 38.15
C ARG A 94 -11.26 -27.43 37.48
N TRP A 95 -10.28 -26.68 37.96
CA TRP A 95 -8.92 -26.60 37.41
C TRP A 95 -7.89 -27.53 38.08
N PHE A 96 -8.33 -28.28 39.08
CA PHE A 96 -7.51 -29.29 39.76
C PHE A 96 -7.51 -30.66 39.09
N ARG A 97 -8.21 -30.84 37.96
CA ARG A 97 -8.24 -32.11 37.19
C ARG A 97 -6.91 -32.36 36.44
N SER A 98 -5.79 -32.46 37.15
CA SER A 98 -4.54 -33.00 36.59
C SER A 98 -4.29 -34.41 37.11
N SER A 99 -3.54 -35.20 36.36
CA SER A 99 -3.06 -36.53 36.75
C SER A 99 -1.95 -36.50 37.83
N SER A 100 -1.54 -35.32 38.31
CA SER A 100 -0.48 -35.14 39.30
C SER A 100 -1.01 -34.53 40.61
N ASP A 101 -0.61 -35.12 41.73
CA ASP A 101 -0.91 -34.67 43.11
C ASP A 101 0.07 -33.58 43.62
N GLU A 102 0.95 -33.06 42.77
CA GLU A 102 1.94 -32.06 43.17
C GLU A 102 1.29 -30.72 43.60
N PRO A 103 1.77 -30.10 44.69
CA PRO A 103 1.28 -28.80 45.15
C PRO A 103 1.58 -27.71 44.12
N ARG A 104 0.58 -26.87 43.85
CA ARG A 104 0.67 -25.80 42.86
C ARG A 104 1.01 -24.49 43.53
N PHE A 105 1.73 -23.65 42.81
CA PHE A 105 2.10 -22.33 43.29
C PHE A 105 1.97 -21.26 42.22
N ILE A 106 1.65 -20.06 42.66
CA ILE A 106 1.74 -18.82 41.88
C ILE A 106 3.00 -18.06 42.28
N ASN A 107 3.87 -17.81 41.32
CA ASN A 107 5.05 -16.97 41.46
C ASN A 107 4.59 -15.53 41.68
N THR A 108 4.99 -14.96 42.81
CA THR A 108 4.53 -13.64 43.27
C THR A 108 5.74 -12.79 43.61
N VAL A 109 5.79 -11.57 43.08
CA VAL A 109 6.82 -10.57 43.39
C VAL A 109 6.15 -9.39 44.09
N THR A 110 6.54 -9.14 45.33
CA THR A 110 6.00 -8.07 46.16
C THR A 110 7.05 -6.99 46.37
N PHE A 111 6.69 -5.74 46.09
CA PHE A 111 7.46 -4.54 46.44
C PHE A 111 6.73 -3.84 47.58
N ASP A 112 7.38 -3.79 48.75
CA ASP A 112 6.82 -3.10 49.90
C ASP A 112 6.92 -1.58 49.72
N SER A 113 5.97 -0.88 50.34
CA SER A 113 5.86 0.59 50.30
C SER A 113 5.74 1.14 51.72
N LYS A 114 5.51 2.45 51.85
CA LYS A 114 5.28 3.11 53.13
C LYS A 114 4.10 2.46 53.87
N GLU A 115 4.16 2.52 55.20
CA GLU A 115 3.12 2.01 56.09
C GLU A 115 1.74 2.62 55.70
N ASN A 116 0.71 1.78 55.58
CA ASN A 116 -0.66 2.12 55.10
C ASN A 116 -0.85 2.42 53.59
N ALA A 117 0.15 2.17 52.72
CA ALA A 117 -0.06 2.31 51.28
C ALA A 117 -1.10 1.31 50.73
N PRO A 118 -1.98 1.71 49.77
CA PRO A 118 -2.92 0.81 49.14
C PRO A 118 -2.20 -0.30 48.35
N THR A 119 -2.81 -1.49 48.31
CA THR A 119 -2.23 -2.65 47.60
C THR A 119 -2.65 -2.63 46.12
N LEU A 120 -1.69 -2.68 45.21
CA LEU A 120 -1.88 -2.77 43.76
C LEU A 120 -1.43 -4.15 43.26
N VAL A 121 -2.37 -4.96 42.81
CA VAL A 121 -2.10 -6.29 42.23
C VAL A 121 -2.03 -6.18 40.71
N MET A 122 -0.96 -6.65 40.10
CA MET A 122 -0.70 -6.56 38.66
C MET A 122 -0.70 -7.94 37.99
N VAL A 123 -1.52 -8.09 36.94
CA VAL A 123 -1.71 -9.33 36.17
C VAL A 123 -1.27 -9.11 34.72
N HIS A 124 -0.33 -9.94 34.28
CA HIS A 124 0.29 -9.84 32.95
C HIS A 124 -0.64 -10.33 31.81
N GLY A 125 -0.34 -9.90 30.58
CA GLY A 125 -1.01 -10.33 29.35
C GLY A 125 -0.60 -11.71 28.82
N TYR A 126 -1.05 -12.06 27.60
CA TYR A 126 -0.67 -13.33 26.96
C TYR A 126 0.78 -13.29 26.50
N GLY A 127 1.59 -14.28 26.85
CA GLY A 127 3.00 -14.36 26.43
C GLY A 127 3.94 -13.36 27.13
N ALA A 128 3.41 -12.31 27.76
CA ALA A 128 4.11 -11.45 28.69
C ALA A 128 3.96 -12.05 30.09
N SER A 129 5.04 -12.32 30.82
CA SER A 129 5.00 -12.72 32.24
C SER A 129 5.20 -11.48 33.13
N GLN A 130 5.08 -11.59 34.45
CA GLN A 130 5.08 -10.42 35.35
C GLN A 130 6.34 -9.53 35.25
N GLY A 131 7.48 -10.09 34.84
CA GLY A 131 8.73 -9.36 34.64
C GLY A 131 8.67 -8.29 33.54
N PHE A 132 7.66 -8.30 32.67
CA PHE A 132 7.44 -7.24 31.67
C PHE A 132 7.16 -5.86 32.29
N PHE A 133 6.75 -5.81 33.57
CA PHE A 133 6.51 -4.56 34.27
C PHE A 133 7.78 -3.97 34.92
N PHE A 134 8.98 -4.52 34.69
CA PHE A 134 10.20 -4.15 35.43
C PHE A 134 10.50 -2.64 35.50
N ARG A 135 10.27 -1.87 34.42
CA ARG A 135 10.46 -0.40 34.40
C ARG A 135 9.48 0.39 35.27
N ASN A 136 8.44 -0.27 35.78
CA ASN A 136 7.32 0.38 36.46
C ASN A 136 7.35 0.21 37.97
N PHE A 137 8.03 -0.84 38.46
CA PHE A 137 8.01 -1.18 39.89
C PHE A 137 8.58 -0.06 40.76
N ASP A 138 9.69 0.56 40.36
CA ASP A 138 10.29 1.66 41.12
C ASP A 138 9.35 2.86 41.30
N ALA A 139 8.62 3.23 40.24
CA ALA A 139 7.71 4.35 40.31
C ALA A 139 6.44 4.01 41.10
N LEU A 140 5.85 2.84 40.85
CA LEU A 140 4.60 2.43 41.48
C LEU A 140 4.77 2.09 42.97
N ALA A 141 5.88 1.46 43.35
CA ALA A 141 6.17 1.11 44.74
C ALA A 141 6.31 2.34 45.67
N ASN A 142 6.55 3.52 45.11
CA ASN A 142 6.57 4.77 45.88
C ASN A 142 5.19 5.14 46.47
N ARG A 143 4.09 4.66 45.87
CA ARG A 143 2.72 5.02 46.28
C ARG A 143 1.83 3.82 46.61
N PHE A 144 2.21 2.62 46.17
CA PHE A 144 1.45 1.41 46.38
C PHE A 144 2.34 0.31 46.94
N ARG A 145 1.76 -0.58 47.74
CA ARG A 145 2.32 -1.92 47.91
C ARG A 145 2.03 -2.70 46.63
N VAL A 146 3.04 -2.90 45.78
CA VAL A 146 2.87 -3.51 44.46
C VAL A 146 3.08 -5.03 44.54
N ILE A 147 2.11 -5.79 44.06
CA ILE A 147 2.18 -7.26 44.00
C ILE A 147 1.97 -7.68 42.54
N ALA A 148 3.04 -8.09 41.86
CA ALA A 148 2.94 -8.68 40.54
C ALA A 148 2.83 -10.20 40.68
N ILE A 149 2.04 -10.84 39.80
CA ILE A 149 1.88 -12.28 39.79
C ILE A 149 2.01 -12.87 38.39
N ASP A 150 2.54 -14.09 38.32
CA ASP A 150 2.40 -14.95 37.17
C ASP A 150 1.13 -15.82 37.29
N GLN A 151 0.27 -15.76 36.28
CA GLN A 151 -0.92 -16.61 36.24
C GLN A 151 -0.53 -18.10 36.21
N LEU A 152 -1.41 -18.99 36.68
CA LEU A 152 -1.15 -20.42 36.63
C LEU A 152 -0.90 -20.89 35.19
N GLY A 153 0.17 -21.65 34.98
CA GLY A 153 0.60 -22.10 33.67
C GLY A 153 1.45 -21.11 32.88
N TRP A 154 1.79 -19.96 33.48
CA TRP A 154 2.59 -18.89 32.90
C TRP A 154 3.80 -18.53 33.76
N GLY A 155 4.75 -17.81 33.15
CA GLY A 155 5.94 -17.30 33.84
C GLY A 155 6.63 -18.34 34.73
N GLY A 156 7.00 -17.90 35.93
CA GLY A 156 7.57 -18.70 36.99
C GLY A 156 6.53 -19.49 37.81
N SER A 157 5.24 -19.45 37.50
CA SER A 157 4.22 -20.24 38.20
C SER A 157 4.22 -21.71 37.82
N SER A 158 3.51 -22.54 38.59
CA SER A 158 3.31 -23.95 38.27
C SER A 158 2.69 -24.15 36.89
N ARG A 159 3.13 -25.18 36.15
CA ARG A 159 2.68 -25.49 34.77
C ARG A 159 1.99 -26.86 34.68
N PRO A 160 0.81 -27.02 35.32
CA PRO A 160 0.03 -28.26 35.25
C PRO A 160 -0.53 -28.47 33.84
N ASP A 161 -0.86 -29.72 33.49
CA ASP A 161 -1.46 -30.01 32.18
C ASP A 161 -2.81 -29.29 32.06
N PHE A 162 -3.00 -28.61 30.93
CA PHE A 162 -4.20 -27.82 30.68
C PHE A 162 -5.34 -28.74 30.20
N THR A 163 -6.35 -28.94 31.04
CA THR A 163 -7.42 -29.94 30.80
C THR A 163 -8.79 -29.33 30.48
N CYS A 164 -8.90 -28.01 30.42
CA CYS A 164 -10.17 -27.34 30.17
C CYS A 164 -10.67 -27.62 28.74
N LYS A 165 -11.99 -27.79 28.60
CA LYS A 165 -12.65 -28.11 27.32
C LYS A 165 -13.59 -27.01 26.82
N SER A 166 -14.03 -26.10 27.70
CA SER A 166 -14.93 -25.00 27.36
C SER A 166 -14.39 -23.63 27.77
N THR A 167 -15.03 -22.55 27.30
CA THR A 167 -14.71 -21.18 27.72
C THR A 167 -14.91 -21.00 29.22
N GLU A 168 -16.00 -21.51 29.78
CA GLU A 168 -16.34 -21.39 31.20
C GLU A 168 -15.37 -22.16 32.10
N GLU A 169 -14.98 -23.38 31.70
CA GLU A 169 -13.95 -24.14 32.42
C GLU A 169 -12.60 -23.42 32.39
N THR A 170 -12.31 -22.73 31.29
CA THR A 170 -11.06 -21.97 31.13
C THR A 170 -11.09 -20.66 31.93
N GLU A 171 -12.21 -19.94 31.94
CA GLU A 171 -12.41 -18.75 32.79
C GLU A 171 -12.25 -19.14 34.28
N ALA A 172 -12.95 -20.18 34.73
CA ALA A 172 -12.85 -20.69 36.09
C ALA A 172 -11.42 -21.09 36.47
N TRP A 173 -10.65 -21.65 35.52
CA TRP A 173 -9.26 -22.01 35.78
C TRP A 173 -8.39 -20.85 36.24
N PHE A 174 -8.51 -19.68 35.62
CA PHE A 174 -7.74 -18.52 36.02
C PHE A 174 -8.36 -17.83 37.25
N ILE A 175 -9.69 -17.67 37.29
CA ILE A 175 -10.40 -16.96 38.36
C ILE A 175 -10.26 -17.69 39.70
N ASP A 176 -10.56 -18.99 39.74
CA ASP A 176 -10.49 -19.78 40.98
C ASP A 176 -9.04 -19.87 41.48
N SER A 177 -8.06 -19.99 40.57
CA SER A 177 -6.63 -20.02 40.96
C SER A 177 -6.15 -18.70 41.55
N PHE A 178 -6.67 -17.59 41.03
CA PHE A 178 -6.38 -16.26 41.54
C PHE A 178 -7.07 -16.02 42.89
N GLU A 179 -8.27 -16.56 43.09
CA GLU A 179 -8.97 -16.49 44.38
C GLU A 179 -8.27 -17.29 45.48
N GLU A 180 -7.78 -18.50 45.20
CA GLU A 180 -7.00 -19.28 46.18
C GLU A 180 -5.66 -18.59 46.51
N TRP A 181 -5.03 -17.96 45.53
CA TRP A 181 -3.86 -17.11 45.77
C TRP A 181 -4.18 -15.92 46.68
N ARG A 182 -5.31 -15.23 46.46
CA ARG A 182 -5.75 -14.11 47.31
C ARG A 182 -5.94 -14.56 48.76
N LYS A 183 -6.60 -15.71 48.97
CA LYS A 183 -6.78 -16.31 50.31
C LYS A 183 -5.43 -16.63 50.96
N ALA A 184 -4.51 -17.24 50.22
CA ALA A 184 -3.18 -17.57 50.72
C ALA A 184 -2.35 -16.32 51.10
N LYS A 185 -2.53 -15.21 50.37
CA LYS A 185 -1.91 -13.90 50.67
C LYS A 185 -2.67 -13.07 51.71
N ASN A 186 -3.83 -13.55 52.18
CA ASN A 186 -4.71 -12.88 53.13
C ASN A 186 -5.08 -11.43 52.70
N LEU A 187 -5.39 -11.23 51.42
CA LEU A 187 -5.76 -9.91 50.87
C LEU A 187 -7.28 -9.74 50.92
N SER A 188 -7.78 -8.79 51.71
CA SER A 188 -9.23 -8.54 51.83
C SER A 188 -9.78 -7.58 50.77
N ASN A 189 -9.02 -6.54 50.41
CA ASN A 189 -9.37 -5.54 49.41
C ASN A 189 -8.12 -4.97 48.73
N PHE A 190 -8.13 -4.80 47.41
CA PHE A 190 -6.98 -4.29 46.64
C PHE A 190 -7.40 -3.65 45.32
N ILE A 191 -6.46 -2.92 44.69
CA ILE A 191 -6.59 -2.39 43.33
C ILE A 191 -6.08 -3.45 42.38
N LEU A 192 -6.86 -3.79 41.34
CA LEU A 192 -6.50 -4.83 40.39
C LEU A 192 -6.17 -4.21 39.03
N LEU A 193 -4.96 -4.44 38.54
CA LEU A 193 -4.50 -4.00 37.23
C LEU A 193 -4.23 -5.21 36.33
N GLY A 194 -4.89 -5.25 35.17
CA GLY A 194 -4.70 -6.32 34.19
C GLY A 194 -4.34 -5.79 32.81
N HIS A 195 -3.32 -6.37 32.18
CA HIS A 195 -2.94 -6.06 30.78
C HIS A 195 -3.46 -7.12 29.79
N SER A 196 -4.00 -6.70 28.65
CA SER A 196 -4.35 -7.60 27.54
C SER A 196 -5.20 -8.81 28.00
N PHE A 197 -4.73 -10.04 27.86
CA PHE A 197 -5.38 -11.24 28.41
C PHE A 197 -5.54 -11.21 29.94
N GLY A 198 -4.54 -10.73 30.69
CA GLY A 198 -4.65 -10.49 32.13
C GLY A 198 -5.73 -9.46 32.45
N GLY A 199 -5.98 -8.50 31.55
CA GLY A 199 -7.12 -7.59 31.63
C GLY A 199 -8.47 -8.31 31.53
N TYR A 200 -8.58 -9.31 30.65
CA TYR A 200 -9.78 -10.15 30.54
C TYR A 200 -10.03 -10.95 31.83
N VAL A 201 -8.97 -11.58 32.37
CA VAL A 201 -9.04 -12.35 33.62
C VAL A 201 -9.38 -11.45 34.81
N ALA A 202 -8.74 -10.28 34.91
CA ALA A 202 -9.00 -9.29 35.96
C ALA A 202 -10.45 -8.78 35.92
N ALA A 203 -10.96 -8.49 34.73
CA ALA A 203 -12.35 -8.11 34.52
C ALA A 203 -13.33 -9.20 34.98
N LYS A 204 -13.10 -10.47 34.59
CA LYS A 204 -13.94 -11.59 35.00
C LYS A 204 -13.88 -11.84 36.50
N TYR A 205 -12.71 -11.73 37.10
CA TYR A 205 -12.54 -11.82 38.55
C TYR A 205 -13.34 -10.71 39.27
N ALA A 206 -13.23 -9.46 38.83
CA ALA A 206 -13.97 -8.33 39.41
C ALA A 206 -15.50 -8.45 39.25
N LEU A 207 -15.98 -9.11 38.20
CA LEU A 207 -17.41 -9.44 38.03
C LEU A 207 -17.89 -10.50 39.03
N GLN A 208 -17.06 -11.51 39.31
CA GLN A 208 -17.41 -12.62 40.20
C GLN A 208 -17.19 -12.30 41.69
N HIS A 209 -16.15 -11.52 42.00
CA HIS A 209 -15.71 -11.16 43.36
C HIS A 209 -15.56 -9.63 43.52
N PRO A 210 -16.63 -8.84 43.28
CA PRO A 210 -16.56 -7.38 43.37
C PRO A 210 -16.22 -6.86 44.77
N GLU A 211 -16.49 -7.64 45.83
CA GLU A 211 -16.21 -7.30 47.23
C GLU A 211 -14.72 -7.18 47.57
N HIS A 212 -13.84 -7.75 46.74
CA HIS A 212 -12.39 -7.77 46.96
C HIS A 212 -11.63 -6.73 46.13
N VAL A 213 -12.28 -6.10 45.14
CA VAL A 213 -11.63 -5.18 44.21
C VAL A 213 -12.12 -3.75 44.44
N GLN A 214 -11.23 -2.90 44.94
CA GLN A 214 -11.54 -1.49 45.22
C GLN A 214 -11.68 -0.67 43.92
N HIS A 215 -10.78 -0.92 42.97
CA HIS A 215 -10.74 -0.25 41.67
C HIS A 215 -10.07 -1.15 40.64
N LEU A 216 -10.60 -1.20 39.44
CA LEU A 216 -10.12 -2.03 38.35
C LEU A 216 -9.42 -1.17 37.29
N ILE A 217 -8.17 -1.48 36.97
CA ILE A 217 -7.40 -0.83 35.91
C ILE A 217 -7.19 -1.82 34.77
N LEU A 218 -7.71 -1.49 33.60
CA LEU A 218 -7.64 -2.34 32.41
C LEU A 218 -6.74 -1.69 31.36
N VAL A 219 -5.57 -2.29 31.12
CA VAL A 219 -4.55 -1.77 30.20
C VAL A 219 -4.64 -2.52 28.88
N GLY A 220 -5.11 -1.86 27.82
CA GLY A 220 -5.36 -2.49 26.51
C GLY A 220 -6.06 -3.86 26.61
N PRO A 221 -7.17 -4.00 27.37
CA PRO A 221 -7.73 -5.30 27.72
C PRO A 221 -8.30 -6.03 26.50
N ALA A 222 -8.14 -7.35 26.48
CA ALA A 222 -8.82 -8.20 25.52
C ALA A 222 -10.30 -8.38 25.91
N GLY A 223 -11.15 -8.63 24.91
CA GLY A 223 -12.55 -9.04 25.10
C GLY A 223 -13.62 -7.94 25.15
N PHE A 224 -13.25 -6.67 24.97
CA PHE A 224 -14.22 -5.57 24.83
C PHE A 224 -14.59 -5.25 23.37
N SER A 225 -14.09 -6.01 22.41
CA SER A 225 -14.37 -5.86 20.98
C SER A 225 -15.37 -6.93 20.51
N SER A 226 -16.39 -6.56 19.73
CA SER A 226 -17.36 -7.50 19.15
C SER A 226 -16.92 -7.97 17.76
N GLU A 227 -17.28 -9.21 17.37
CA GLU A 227 -17.01 -9.75 16.02
C GLU A 227 -17.83 -9.05 14.92
N THR A 228 -18.91 -8.37 15.31
CA THR A 228 -19.88 -7.67 14.44
C THR A 228 -19.54 -6.20 14.18
N GLU A 229 -18.56 -5.62 14.87
CA GLU A 229 -18.12 -4.25 14.61
C GLU A 229 -17.33 -4.17 13.29
N HIS A 230 -17.63 -3.15 12.48
CA HIS A 230 -17.12 -2.84 11.13
C HIS A 230 -15.57 -2.74 10.96
N SER A 231 -14.78 -3.18 11.93
CA SER A 231 -13.32 -3.08 11.95
C SER A 231 -12.59 -4.36 11.49
N SER A 232 -13.27 -5.33 10.88
CA SER A 232 -12.55 -6.48 10.33
C SER A 232 -12.98 -6.96 8.94
N GLU A 233 -13.26 -6.03 8.02
CA GLU A 233 -13.22 -6.34 6.58
C GLU A 233 -11.96 -7.13 6.21
N TRP A 234 -10.82 -6.86 6.86
CA TRP A 234 -9.60 -7.63 6.67
C TRP A 234 -9.73 -9.08 7.18
N LEU A 235 -10.29 -9.36 8.36
CA LEU A 235 -10.44 -10.73 8.86
C LEU A 235 -11.50 -11.51 8.07
N THR A 236 -12.59 -10.87 7.65
CA THR A 236 -13.60 -11.49 6.78
C THR A 236 -13.08 -11.76 5.37
N LYS A 237 -12.26 -10.87 4.79
CA LYS A 237 -11.53 -11.10 3.51
C LYS A 237 -10.38 -12.10 3.65
N PHE A 238 -9.67 -12.12 4.79
CA PHE A 238 -8.53 -12.99 5.06
C PHE A 238 -8.95 -14.42 5.38
N ARG A 239 -10.01 -14.64 6.18
CA ARG A 239 -10.49 -15.98 6.61
C ARG A 239 -10.76 -16.94 5.46
N ALA A 240 -11.27 -16.45 4.33
CA ALA A 240 -11.56 -17.27 3.14
C ALA A 240 -10.32 -17.56 2.26
N THR A 241 -9.19 -16.89 2.48
CA THR A 241 -7.94 -17.21 1.76
C THR A 241 -7.36 -18.52 2.27
N TRP A 242 -6.60 -19.24 1.43
CA TRP A 242 -5.89 -20.46 1.88
C TRP A 242 -4.94 -20.19 3.06
N LYS A 243 -4.33 -19.00 3.13
CA LYS A 243 -3.52 -18.55 4.26
C LYS A 243 -4.36 -18.34 5.52
N GLY A 244 -5.53 -17.72 5.39
CA GLY A 244 -6.48 -17.55 6.49
C GLY A 244 -7.06 -18.87 6.96
N MET A 245 -7.38 -19.80 6.07
CA MET A 245 -7.80 -21.15 6.41
C MET A 245 -6.69 -21.92 7.13
N LEU A 246 -5.43 -21.81 6.67
CA LEU A 246 -4.30 -22.44 7.34
C LEU A 246 -4.07 -21.87 8.74
N ILE A 247 -4.10 -20.55 8.92
CA ILE A 247 -3.90 -19.93 10.23
C ILE A 247 -5.10 -20.19 11.15
N ASN A 248 -6.32 -20.13 10.62
CA ASN A 248 -7.51 -20.49 11.37
C ASN A 248 -7.45 -21.96 11.80
N HIS A 249 -6.99 -22.86 10.92
CA HIS A 249 -6.76 -24.25 11.25
C HIS A 249 -5.65 -24.44 12.29
N LEU A 250 -4.53 -23.73 12.19
CA LEU A 250 -3.45 -23.74 13.19
C LEU A 250 -3.94 -23.19 14.54
N TRP A 251 -4.74 -22.12 14.53
CA TRP A 251 -5.37 -21.50 15.70
C TRP A 251 -6.33 -22.48 16.40
N GLU A 252 -7.23 -23.13 15.65
CA GLU A 252 -8.15 -24.14 16.15
C GLU A 252 -7.43 -25.46 16.55
N SER A 253 -6.24 -25.72 15.99
CA SER A 253 -5.39 -26.88 16.31
C SER A 253 -4.45 -26.67 17.52
N ASN A 254 -4.63 -25.61 18.33
CA ASN A 254 -3.77 -25.30 19.48
C ASN A 254 -2.29 -25.06 19.12
N PHE A 255 -1.99 -24.58 17.92
CA PHE A 255 -0.62 -24.29 17.51
C PHE A 255 -0.21 -22.90 18.01
N THR A 256 0.54 -22.85 19.12
CA THR A 256 0.96 -21.60 19.77
C THR A 256 2.37 -21.16 19.30
N PRO A 257 2.69 -19.84 19.27
CA PRO A 257 4.04 -19.34 18.98
C PRO A 257 5.14 -19.97 19.86
N GLN A 258 4.81 -20.26 21.12
CA GLN A 258 5.65 -20.96 22.10
C GLN A 258 6.04 -22.36 21.64
N ARG A 259 5.18 -23.04 20.86
CA ARG A 259 5.49 -24.35 20.27
C ARG A 259 6.61 -24.26 19.24
N ILE A 260 6.71 -23.16 18.50
CA ILE A 260 7.79 -22.93 17.52
C ILE A 260 9.13 -22.69 18.23
N VAL A 261 9.16 -21.78 19.21
CA VAL A 261 10.38 -21.46 19.98
C VAL A 261 10.95 -22.72 20.63
N ARG A 262 10.08 -23.60 21.15
CA ARG A 262 10.47 -24.91 21.69
C ARG A 262 10.96 -25.90 20.64
N GLY A 263 10.26 -25.99 19.51
CA GLY A 263 10.60 -26.92 18.42
C GLY A 263 11.95 -26.62 17.77
N LEU A 264 12.37 -25.36 17.77
CA LEU A 264 13.65 -24.92 17.19
C LEU A 264 14.86 -25.16 18.10
N GLY A 265 14.66 -25.58 19.36
CA GLY A 265 15.72 -25.95 20.27
C GLY A 265 16.86 -24.92 20.36
N PRO A 266 18.11 -25.25 19.93
CA PRO A 266 19.28 -24.37 20.04
C PRO A 266 19.13 -23.00 19.34
N TRP A 267 18.29 -22.88 18.33
CA TRP A 267 18.09 -21.62 17.57
C TRP A 267 17.03 -20.70 18.17
N GLY A 268 16.27 -21.19 19.17
CA GLY A 268 15.21 -20.43 19.84
C GLY A 268 15.67 -19.08 20.43
N PRO A 269 16.83 -18.99 21.14
CA PRO A 269 17.32 -17.73 21.68
C PRO A 269 17.58 -16.66 20.60
N GLY A 270 18.20 -17.03 19.47
CA GLY A 270 18.49 -16.11 18.38
C GLY A 270 17.22 -15.60 17.69
N LEU A 271 16.18 -16.44 17.62
CA LEU A 271 14.86 -16.04 17.13
C LEU A 271 14.20 -15.03 18.07
N VAL A 272 14.22 -15.29 19.38
CA VAL A 272 13.67 -14.37 20.39
C VAL A 272 14.44 -13.05 20.41
N GLN A 273 15.76 -13.08 20.24
CA GLN A 273 16.59 -11.87 20.14
C GLN A 273 16.21 -11.02 18.92
N ARG A 274 15.98 -11.62 17.75
CA ARG A 274 15.50 -10.87 16.57
C ARG A 274 14.14 -10.24 16.84
N TYR A 275 13.23 -10.97 17.47
CA TYR A 275 11.91 -10.45 17.85
C TYR A 275 12.02 -9.27 18.81
N THR A 276 12.81 -9.39 19.89
CA THR A 276 12.95 -8.32 20.88
C THR A 276 13.69 -7.12 20.32
N SER A 277 14.71 -7.30 19.48
CA SER A 277 15.37 -6.20 18.77
C SER A 277 14.45 -5.52 17.76
N ALA A 278 13.62 -6.25 17.02
CA ALA A 278 12.66 -5.63 16.10
C ALA A 278 11.53 -4.91 16.85
N ARG A 279 11.05 -5.47 17.97
CA ARG A 279 9.91 -4.93 18.72
C ARG A 279 10.29 -3.78 19.66
N PHE A 280 11.45 -3.88 20.31
CA PHE A 280 11.89 -2.95 21.35
C PHE A 280 13.23 -2.26 21.03
N GLY A 281 13.89 -2.59 19.91
CA GLY A 281 15.26 -2.15 19.63
C GLY A 281 15.43 -0.93 18.73
N THR A 282 14.44 -0.50 17.92
CA THR A 282 14.63 0.69 17.06
C THR A 282 13.42 1.59 16.79
N HIS A 283 12.15 1.22 17.04
CA HIS A 283 10.99 2.05 16.62
C HIS A 283 9.85 2.18 17.66
N ALA A 284 10.11 2.00 18.96
CA ALA A 284 9.12 2.38 19.97
C ALA A 284 9.19 3.90 20.19
N THR A 285 8.08 4.60 20.02
CA THR A 285 7.99 6.07 20.00
C THR A 285 8.22 6.76 21.36
N GLY A 286 8.87 6.09 22.33
CA GLY A 286 9.18 6.60 23.67
C GLY A 286 10.61 6.26 24.15
N GLU A 287 10.82 6.18 25.47
CA GLU A 287 12.16 5.96 26.06
C GLU A 287 12.74 4.59 25.68
N LEU A 288 13.83 4.58 24.89
CA LEU A 288 14.52 3.38 24.45
C LEU A 288 15.04 2.52 25.61
N LEU A 289 14.97 1.19 25.47
CA LEU A 289 15.61 0.26 26.39
C LEU A 289 17.14 0.38 26.28
N THR A 290 17.84 0.33 27.41
CA THR A 290 19.30 0.19 27.41
C THR A 290 19.71 -1.19 26.89
N ASP A 291 20.94 -1.33 26.38
CA ASP A 291 21.47 -2.61 25.89
C ASP A 291 21.39 -3.72 26.95
N GLN A 292 21.63 -3.35 28.21
CA GLN A 292 21.53 -4.25 29.35
C GLN A 292 20.07 -4.70 29.59
N GLU A 293 19.11 -3.77 29.64
CA GLU A 293 17.69 -4.08 29.80
C GLU A 293 17.16 -4.93 28.64
N SER A 294 17.54 -4.59 27.40
CA SER A 294 17.15 -5.32 26.19
C SER A 294 17.65 -6.76 26.22
N THR A 295 18.91 -6.98 26.63
CA THR A 295 19.50 -8.32 26.76
C THR A 295 18.81 -9.14 27.85
N LEU A 296 18.60 -8.56 29.03
CA LEU A 296 17.94 -9.22 30.17
C LEU A 296 16.47 -9.56 29.86
N LEU A 297 15.76 -8.63 29.21
CA LEU A 297 14.38 -8.85 28.78
C LEU A 297 14.30 -9.95 27.72
N THR A 298 15.23 -9.98 26.78
CA THR A 298 15.33 -11.04 25.76
C THR A 298 15.53 -12.42 26.37
N ASP A 299 16.45 -12.52 27.34
CA ASP A 299 16.72 -13.77 28.07
C ASP A 299 15.48 -14.26 28.84
N TYR A 300 14.78 -13.34 29.53
CA TYR A 300 13.53 -13.66 30.23
C TYR A 300 12.40 -14.08 29.27
N ILE A 301 12.22 -13.38 28.15
CA ILE A 301 11.23 -13.73 27.12
C ILE A 301 11.52 -15.12 26.54
N TYR A 302 12.79 -15.44 26.27
CA TYR A 302 13.13 -16.75 25.76
C TYR A 302 12.70 -17.87 26.71
N HIS A 303 13.06 -17.74 28.00
CA HIS A 303 12.74 -18.77 28.98
C HIS A 303 11.23 -18.91 29.22
N THR A 304 10.46 -17.83 29.17
CA THR A 304 8.99 -17.86 29.33
C THR A 304 8.30 -18.51 28.13
N LEU A 305 8.77 -18.26 26.89
CA LEU A 305 8.23 -18.84 25.66
C LEU A 305 8.68 -20.30 25.42
N ALA A 306 9.88 -20.66 25.85
CA ALA A 306 10.43 -22.01 25.66
C ALA A 306 9.88 -23.05 26.66
N ALA A 307 9.05 -22.63 27.63
CA ALA A 307 8.61 -23.46 28.75
C ALA A 307 7.50 -24.46 28.40
N LYS A 308 7.29 -25.49 29.23
CA LYS A 308 6.23 -26.51 29.03
C LYS A 308 4.86 -25.84 28.84
N ALA A 309 4.08 -26.36 27.89
CA ALA A 309 2.76 -25.84 27.55
C ALA A 309 1.80 -26.10 28.71
N SER A 310 1.05 -25.07 29.10
CA SER A 310 0.06 -25.14 30.16
C SER A 310 -0.98 -24.04 29.92
N GLY A 311 -0.87 -22.92 30.63
CA GLY A 311 -1.81 -21.79 30.53
C GLY A 311 -1.91 -21.20 29.11
N GLU A 312 -0.86 -21.31 28.30
CA GLU A 312 -0.85 -20.86 26.90
C GLU A 312 -1.87 -21.55 25.98
N LEU A 313 -2.39 -22.71 26.37
CA LEU A 313 -3.40 -23.47 25.62
C LEU A 313 -4.83 -22.93 25.82
N CYS A 314 -5.01 -21.90 26.67
CA CYS A 314 -6.31 -21.28 26.91
C CYS A 314 -6.87 -20.52 25.70
N LEU A 315 -6.01 -20.10 24.76
CA LEU A 315 -6.39 -19.20 23.68
C LEU A 315 -7.58 -19.69 22.87
N LYS A 316 -7.58 -20.97 22.44
CA LYS A 316 -8.66 -21.49 21.58
C LYS A 316 -10.04 -21.42 22.25
N HIS A 317 -10.07 -21.49 23.58
CA HIS A 317 -11.29 -21.54 24.37
C HIS A 317 -11.81 -20.15 24.72
N ILE A 318 -10.93 -19.18 24.96
CA ILE A 318 -11.32 -17.81 25.32
C ILE A 318 -11.50 -16.95 24.08
N PHE A 319 -10.66 -17.11 23.07
CA PHE A 319 -10.62 -16.24 21.90
C PHE A 319 -10.89 -16.99 20.59
N ALA A 320 -11.74 -16.41 19.75
CA ALA A 320 -11.84 -16.74 18.34
C ALA A 320 -10.65 -16.13 17.57
N PHE A 321 -10.50 -16.55 16.32
CA PHE A 321 -9.46 -16.04 15.43
C PHE A 321 -9.49 -14.50 15.35
N GLY A 322 -8.36 -13.85 15.65
CA GLY A 322 -8.24 -12.37 15.75
C GLY A 322 -8.23 -11.82 17.18
N ALA A 323 -8.13 -12.68 18.21
CA ALA A 323 -8.18 -12.30 19.63
C ALA A 323 -9.53 -11.70 20.09
N PHE A 324 -10.62 -11.93 19.34
CA PHE A 324 -11.97 -11.61 19.79
C PHE A 324 -12.41 -12.61 20.84
N ALA A 325 -12.89 -12.14 21.99
CA ALA A 325 -13.39 -13.05 23.01
C ALA A 325 -14.64 -13.77 22.48
N ARG A 326 -14.67 -15.10 22.61
CA ARG A 326 -15.86 -15.91 22.28
C ARG A 326 -17.07 -15.49 23.13
N LYS A 327 -16.79 -14.97 24.33
CA LYS A 327 -17.76 -14.29 25.20
C LYS A 327 -17.28 -12.86 25.46
N PRO A 328 -17.73 -11.87 24.65
CA PRO A 328 -17.33 -10.47 24.83
C PRO A 328 -17.75 -9.93 26.19
N LEU A 329 -16.81 -9.28 26.89
CA LEU A 329 -17.06 -8.60 28.16
C LEU A 329 -18.03 -7.42 28.03
N LEU A 330 -18.14 -6.87 26.82
CA LEU A 330 -19.10 -5.82 26.50
C LEU A 330 -20.54 -6.21 26.85
N GLN A 331 -20.91 -7.49 26.69
CA GLN A 331 -22.25 -8.00 27.00
C GLN A 331 -22.57 -7.99 28.50
N CYS A 332 -21.54 -7.97 29.35
CA CYS A 332 -21.67 -7.94 30.81
C CYS A 332 -21.46 -6.54 31.39
N ALA A 333 -21.38 -5.49 30.56
CA ALA A 333 -21.10 -4.13 31.01
C ALA A 333 -22.17 -3.59 31.98
N SER A 334 -23.43 -4.01 31.83
CA SER A 334 -24.54 -3.63 32.73
C SER A 334 -24.44 -4.22 34.13
N ASP A 335 -23.72 -5.34 34.27
CA ASP A 335 -23.60 -6.11 35.52
C ASP A 335 -22.36 -5.68 36.34
N TRP A 336 -21.62 -4.68 35.85
CA TRP A 336 -20.38 -4.20 36.45
C TRP A 336 -20.63 -3.46 37.77
N LYS A 337 -19.88 -3.84 38.81
CA LYS A 337 -20.02 -3.31 40.18
C LYS A 337 -18.80 -2.57 40.71
N VAL A 338 -17.66 -2.63 40.02
CA VAL A 338 -16.37 -2.08 40.46
C VAL A 338 -15.99 -0.84 39.63
N PRO A 339 -15.63 0.30 40.24
CA PRO A 339 -15.10 1.45 39.51
C PRO A 339 -13.92 1.05 38.62
N THR A 340 -13.93 1.48 37.35
CA THR A 340 -13.00 0.96 36.34
C THR A 340 -12.33 2.09 35.56
N THR A 341 -11.02 1.96 35.31
CA THR A 341 -10.28 2.85 34.41
C THR A 341 -9.61 2.04 33.31
N PHE A 342 -9.92 2.40 32.07
CA PHE A 342 -9.26 1.87 30.89
C PHE A 342 -8.06 2.75 30.53
N ILE A 343 -6.91 2.12 30.29
CA ILE A 343 -5.68 2.78 29.83
C ILE A 343 -5.29 2.16 28.50
N TYR A 344 -5.19 2.98 27.46
CA TYR A 344 -4.75 2.57 26.12
C TYR A 344 -3.54 3.39 25.67
N GLY A 345 -2.61 2.77 24.96
CA GLY A 345 -1.64 3.52 24.17
C GLY A 345 -2.32 4.26 23.02
N GLN A 346 -1.79 5.40 22.59
CA GLN A 346 -2.30 6.11 21.42
C GLN A 346 -2.21 5.25 20.15
N GLN A 347 -1.20 4.37 20.07
CA GLN A 347 -0.97 3.42 18.98
C GLN A 347 -1.33 1.98 19.38
N ASP A 348 -2.19 1.79 20.39
CA ASP A 348 -2.66 0.47 20.78
C ASP A 348 -3.53 -0.13 19.66
N TRP A 349 -3.27 -1.39 19.33
CA TRP A 349 -4.04 -2.11 18.32
C TRP A 349 -5.36 -2.67 18.88
N MET A 350 -5.47 -2.77 20.20
CA MET A 350 -6.74 -3.08 20.86
C MET A 350 -7.66 -1.87 20.75
N ASN A 351 -8.86 -2.08 20.20
CA ASN A 351 -9.81 -1.00 19.96
C ASN A 351 -10.40 -0.45 21.27
N TYR A 352 -10.16 0.85 21.54
CA TYR A 352 -10.73 1.54 22.70
C TYR A 352 -12.22 1.89 22.54
N GLN A 353 -12.79 1.81 21.33
CA GLN A 353 -14.22 2.05 21.08
C GLN A 353 -15.10 1.06 21.84
N GLY A 354 -14.64 -0.19 21.99
CA GLY A 354 -15.30 -1.18 22.83
C GLY A 354 -15.41 -0.74 24.29
N ALA A 355 -14.37 -0.10 24.83
CA ALA A 355 -14.43 0.50 26.15
C ALA A 355 -15.35 1.73 26.21
N GLN A 356 -15.43 2.52 25.13
CA GLN A 356 -16.40 3.63 25.04
C GLN A 356 -17.84 3.12 25.07
N GLN A 357 -18.13 2.01 24.39
CA GLN A 357 -19.45 1.39 24.41
C GLN A 357 -19.76 0.79 25.78
N ALA A 358 -18.83 0.03 26.37
CA ALA A 358 -19.00 -0.52 27.72
C ALA A 358 -19.28 0.58 28.75
N ARG A 359 -18.59 1.72 28.63
CA ARG A 359 -18.82 2.88 29.50
C ARG A 359 -20.26 3.41 29.47
N LYS A 360 -20.98 3.30 28.35
CA LYS A 360 -22.39 3.73 28.27
C LYS A 360 -23.30 2.85 29.12
N ASP A 361 -22.97 1.56 29.21
CA ASP A 361 -23.80 0.55 29.86
C ASP A 361 -23.39 0.29 31.32
N MET A 362 -22.16 0.68 31.72
CA MET A 362 -21.64 0.54 33.09
C MET A 362 -22.31 1.54 34.06
N LYS A 363 -22.85 1.01 35.16
CA LYS A 363 -23.50 1.80 36.23
C LYS A 363 -22.53 2.36 37.29
N VAL A 364 -21.23 2.20 37.06
CA VAL A 364 -20.15 2.57 37.98
C VAL A 364 -19.21 3.57 37.31
N PRO A 365 -18.43 4.36 38.07
CA PRO A 365 -17.48 5.30 37.50
C PRO A 365 -16.52 4.59 36.53
N CYS A 366 -16.54 5.03 35.27
CA CYS A 366 -15.72 4.47 34.20
C CYS A 366 -14.98 5.58 33.45
N GLU A 367 -13.65 5.50 33.45
CA GLU A 367 -12.76 6.46 32.78
C GLU A 367 -11.93 5.79 31.69
N ILE A 368 -11.64 6.52 30.61
CA ILE A 368 -10.78 6.04 29.52
C ILE A 368 -9.67 7.06 29.31
N ILE A 369 -8.43 6.61 29.47
CA ILE A 369 -7.21 7.40 29.37
C ILE A 369 -6.38 6.88 28.19
N ARG A 370 -5.94 7.79 27.32
CA ARG A 370 -4.99 7.46 26.25
C ARG A 370 -3.62 8.07 26.53
N VAL A 371 -2.60 7.24 26.46
CA VAL A 371 -1.20 7.61 26.69
C VAL A 371 -0.51 7.89 25.36
N PRO A 372 0.00 9.12 25.12
CA PRO A 372 0.70 9.46 23.89
C PRO A 372 1.99 8.64 23.76
N GLN A 373 2.45 8.41 22.53
CA GLN A 373 3.70 7.66 22.28
C GLN A 373 3.73 6.23 22.88
N GLY A 374 2.56 5.71 23.28
CA GLY A 374 2.41 4.36 23.80
C GLY A 374 1.76 3.43 22.78
N GLY A 375 2.31 2.24 22.59
CA GLY A 375 1.68 1.12 21.89
C GLY A 375 0.93 0.21 22.86
N HIS A 376 0.78 -1.07 22.49
CA HIS A 376 0.10 -2.08 23.31
C HIS A 376 0.81 -2.41 24.63
N PHE A 377 2.14 -2.25 24.67
CA PHE A 377 2.95 -2.40 25.87
C PHE A 377 3.28 -1.02 26.42
N VAL A 378 2.25 -0.19 26.66
CA VAL A 378 2.38 1.21 27.09
C VAL A 378 3.31 1.40 28.29
N PHE A 379 3.38 0.43 29.19
CA PHE A 379 4.24 0.40 30.38
C PHE A 379 5.73 0.08 30.09
N ILE A 380 6.07 -0.26 28.84
CA ILE A 380 7.46 -0.37 28.33
C ILE A 380 7.73 0.79 27.38
N ASP A 381 6.77 1.09 26.49
CA ASP A 381 6.89 2.10 25.44
C ASP A 381 6.95 3.53 26.01
N ASN A 382 6.09 3.85 26.98
CA ASN A 382 6.06 5.14 27.67
C ASN A 382 5.78 4.95 29.18
N PRO A 383 6.77 4.51 29.98
CA PRO A 383 6.58 4.23 31.40
C PRO A 383 6.10 5.45 32.18
N SER A 384 6.64 6.65 31.92
CA SER A 384 6.26 7.87 32.62
C SER A 384 4.80 8.27 32.41
N GLY A 385 4.32 8.18 31.16
CA GLY A 385 2.91 8.38 30.82
C GLY A 385 1.99 7.32 31.44
N PHE A 386 2.44 6.06 31.47
CA PHE A 386 1.71 4.97 32.13
C PHE A 386 1.60 5.17 33.65
N HIS A 387 2.69 5.51 34.33
CA HIS A 387 2.69 5.80 35.78
C HIS A 387 1.69 6.91 36.12
N SER A 388 1.73 7.99 35.33
CA SER A 388 0.84 9.14 35.48
C SER A 388 -0.63 8.74 35.33
N ALA A 389 -0.95 7.89 34.35
CA ALA A 389 -2.30 7.38 34.14
C ALA A 389 -2.77 6.49 35.32
N VAL A 390 -1.91 5.64 35.87
CA VAL A 390 -2.22 4.80 37.04
C VAL A 390 -2.45 5.65 38.30
N PHE A 391 -1.56 6.63 38.56
CA PHE A 391 -1.74 7.54 39.69
C PHE A 391 -3.03 8.35 39.59
N TYR A 392 -3.36 8.84 38.38
CA TYR A 392 -4.61 9.54 38.14
C TYR A 392 -5.82 8.61 38.32
N ALA A 393 -5.78 7.37 37.84
CA ALA A 393 -6.85 6.39 38.01
C ALA A 393 -7.17 6.13 39.50
N CYS A 394 -6.12 6.09 40.33
CA CYS A 394 -6.21 5.84 41.76
C CYS A 394 -6.28 7.11 42.62
N ARG A 395 -6.42 8.30 42.03
CA ARG A 395 -6.33 9.58 42.75
C ARG A 395 -7.22 9.65 43.99
N LYS A 396 -8.47 9.15 43.89
CA LYS A 396 -9.44 9.12 45.00
C LYS A 396 -9.08 8.17 46.15
N ILE A 397 -8.25 7.16 45.87
CA ILE A 397 -7.79 6.18 46.86
C ILE A 397 -6.54 6.69 47.56
N LEU A 398 -5.67 7.38 46.80
CA LEU A 398 -4.43 7.97 47.31
C LEU A 398 -4.67 9.26 48.13
N SER A 399 -5.78 9.97 47.88
CA SER A 399 -6.10 11.28 48.46
C SER A 399 -6.65 11.26 49.90
N GLY A 400 -6.09 10.42 50.78
CA GLY A 400 -6.30 10.55 52.23
C GLY A 400 -5.71 11.85 52.80
N ASP A 401 -4.71 12.41 52.11
CA ASP A 401 -4.09 13.70 52.41
C ASP A 401 -4.31 14.68 51.24
N GLY A 402 -5.26 15.61 51.37
CA GLY A 402 -5.21 16.95 50.77
C GLY A 402 -5.09 17.16 49.25
N GLU A 403 -5.18 16.14 48.39
CA GLU A 403 -5.00 16.29 46.92
C GLU A 403 -6.28 16.04 46.10
N GLU A 404 -7.36 16.78 46.36
CA GLU A 404 -8.53 16.83 45.45
C GLU A 404 -8.24 17.54 44.10
N GLY A 405 -7.01 18.00 43.89
CA GLY A 405 -6.60 18.85 42.75
C GLY A 405 -5.66 18.22 41.71
N LEU A 406 -5.40 16.91 41.71
CA LEU A 406 -4.55 16.28 40.68
C LEU A 406 -5.23 16.37 39.30
N THR A 407 -4.84 17.38 38.53
CA THR A 407 -5.20 17.54 37.12
C THR A 407 -4.52 16.47 36.28
N LEU A 408 -5.18 16.06 35.20
CA LEU A 408 -4.58 15.12 34.24
C LEU A 408 -3.31 15.79 33.66
N PRO A 409 -2.12 15.19 33.77
CA PRO A 409 -0.88 15.80 33.31
C PRO A 409 -0.91 16.15 31.80
N ASP A 410 -0.26 17.25 31.44
CA ASP A 410 -0.20 17.75 30.05
C ASP A 410 0.26 16.65 29.08
N GLY A 411 -0.53 16.38 28.05
CA GLY A 411 -0.27 15.39 27.01
C GLY A 411 -1.04 14.07 27.14
N LEU A 412 -1.58 13.73 28.32
CA LEU A 412 -2.53 12.60 28.45
C LEU A 412 -3.91 13.03 27.94
N VAL A 413 -4.59 12.16 27.19
CA VAL A 413 -5.92 12.48 26.65
C VAL A 413 -6.98 11.71 27.43
N ARG A 414 -7.79 12.44 28.22
CA ARG A 414 -9.02 11.92 28.82
C ARG A 414 -10.14 12.02 27.78
N ILE A 415 -10.78 10.90 27.48
CA ILE A 415 -11.88 10.88 26.51
C ILE A 415 -13.20 11.16 27.25
N THR A 416 -13.72 12.39 27.12
CA THR A 416 -15.11 12.74 27.43
C THR A 416 -15.94 12.72 26.14
N ALA A 417 -17.25 12.48 26.25
CA ALA A 417 -18.15 11.98 25.19
C ALA A 417 -18.35 12.86 23.93
N THR A 418 -17.45 13.79 23.60
CA THR A 418 -17.58 14.66 22.42
C THR A 418 -16.23 15.03 21.82
N ILE A 419 -15.41 14.03 21.46
CA ILE A 419 -14.20 14.24 20.66
C ILE A 419 -14.06 13.08 19.66
N PHE A 420 -14.44 13.34 18.40
CA PHE A 420 -14.12 12.46 17.27
C PHE A 420 -12.74 12.85 16.73
N LEU A 421 -11.71 12.11 17.11
CA LEU A 421 -10.35 12.22 16.60
C LEU A 421 -10.06 11.01 15.71
N ARG A 422 -9.78 11.29 14.44
CA ARG A 422 -9.22 10.37 13.44
C ARG A 422 -8.03 9.61 14.02
N VAL A 423 -8.13 8.28 14.13
CA VAL A 423 -6.99 7.35 14.11
C VAL A 423 -7.46 6.05 13.44
N SER A 424 -7.15 5.88 12.16
CA SER A 424 -7.20 4.58 11.46
C SER A 424 -6.01 4.48 10.51
N MET A 425 -4.82 4.53 11.08
CA MET A 425 -3.57 4.12 10.47
C MET A 425 -2.70 3.64 11.63
N PHE A 426 -2.03 2.50 11.48
CA PHE A 426 -1.27 1.73 12.49
C PHE A 426 -1.93 0.51 13.17
N MET A 427 -3.13 0.07 12.76
CA MET A 427 -3.64 -1.25 13.23
C MET A 427 -2.86 -2.46 12.66
N LYS A 428 -2.02 -2.29 11.63
CA LYS A 428 -1.32 -3.40 10.97
C LYS A 428 0.02 -3.79 11.59
N ALA A 429 0.70 -2.96 12.39
CA ALA A 429 2.04 -3.31 12.87
C ALA A 429 2.04 -4.24 14.11
N SER A 430 1.08 -4.07 15.04
CA SER A 430 1.14 -4.76 16.33
C SER A 430 0.41 -6.11 16.36
N VAL A 431 -0.75 -6.24 15.68
CA VAL A 431 -1.39 -7.55 15.44
C VAL A 431 -0.49 -8.42 14.59
N PHE A 432 0.15 -7.83 13.56
CA PHE A 432 1.13 -8.54 12.77
C PHE A 432 2.32 -8.90 13.64
N SER A 433 3.01 -8.06 14.41
CA SER A 433 4.25 -8.49 15.13
C SER A 433 4.23 -9.86 15.86
N ASN A 434 3.11 -10.27 16.46
CA ASN A 434 2.95 -11.60 17.07
C ASN A 434 2.44 -12.71 16.11
N LEU A 435 1.76 -12.36 15.01
CA LEU A 435 1.34 -13.25 13.91
C LEU A 435 2.35 -13.30 12.73
N THR A 436 3.19 -12.28 12.54
CA THR A 436 4.39 -12.23 11.70
C THR A 436 5.51 -12.98 12.32
N PHE A 437 5.54 -13.18 13.64
CA PHE A 437 6.37 -14.23 14.22
C PHE A 437 6.03 -15.61 13.61
N LEU A 438 4.75 -15.91 13.33
CA LEU A 438 4.34 -17.12 12.61
C LEU A 438 4.64 -17.04 11.10
N PHE A 439 4.43 -15.90 10.45
CA PHE A 439 4.68 -15.73 9.01
C PHE A 439 6.16 -15.60 8.62
N GLU A 440 7.02 -14.92 9.37
CA GLU A 440 8.46 -14.81 9.07
C GLU A 440 9.18 -16.14 9.28
N ILE A 441 8.64 -17.03 10.11
CA ILE A 441 9.15 -18.38 10.33
C ILE A 441 8.64 -19.36 9.26
N LEU A 442 7.38 -19.22 8.83
CA LEU A 442 6.77 -20.10 7.82
C LEU A 442 6.96 -19.61 6.37
N ALA A 443 7.19 -18.33 6.11
CA ALA A 443 7.32 -17.79 4.75
C ALA A 443 8.56 -18.31 3.98
N PRO A 444 9.72 -18.57 4.63
CA PRO A 444 10.82 -19.24 3.95
C PRO A 444 10.56 -20.74 3.68
N TRP A 445 9.61 -21.36 4.40
CA TRP A 445 9.38 -22.82 4.38
C TRP A 445 8.09 -23.27 3.68
N LEU A 446 7.04 -22.44 3.63
CA LEU A 446 5.82 -22.71 2.85
C LEU A 446 6.03 -22.48 1.34
N LEU A 447 7.06 -21.70 0.97
CA LEU A 447 7.54 -21.57 -0.41
C LEU A 447 8.63 -22.60 -0.76
N THR A 448 9.03 -23.45 0.18
CA THR A 448 10.04 -24.51 -0.01
C THR A 448 9.60 -25.86 0.56
N LEU A 449 8.30 -26.18 0.48
CA LEU A 449 7.85 -27.56 0.61
C LEU A 449 7.94 -28.24 -0.78
N PRO A 450 8.94 -29.10 -1.04
CA PRO A 450 8.78 -30.10 -2.07
C PRO A 450 7.62 -31.02 -1.66
N LEU A 451 6.81 -31.43 -2.64
CA LEU A 451 5.93 -32.58 -2.52
C LEU A 451 6.74 -33.75 -1.93
N MET A 452 6.60 -34.01 -0.63
CA MET A 452 7.11 -35.21 0.00
C MET A 452 6.27 -36.37 -0.52
N SER A 453 6.78 -37.07 -1.53
CA SER A 453 6.49 -38.48 -1.66
C SER A 453 6.97 -39.17 -0.39
N LEU A 454 6.10 -39.97 0.22
CA LEU A 454 6.45 -41.00 1.18
C LEU A 454 7.72 -41.74 0.72
N ASN A 455 8.80 -41.71 1.51
CA ASN A 455 9.47 -42.93 1.96
C ASN A 455 10.61 -42.68 2.96
N SER A 456 10.62 -43.53 3.98
CA SER A 456 11.32 -43.43 5.25
C SER A 456 12.83 -43.77 5.21
N PRO A 457 13.59 -43.47 6.28
CA PRO A 457 14.97 -43.93 6.49
C PRO A 457 15.14 -45.47 6.62
N ALA A 458 14.10 -46.26 6.38
CA ALA A 458 14.21 -47.71 6.20
C ALA A 458 14.70 -48.09 4.79
N ALA A 459 14.55 -47.21 3.79
CA ALA A 459 14.98 -47.47 2.41
C ALA A 459 16.49 -47.28 2.18
N CYS A 460 17.18 -46.45 2.98
CA CYS A 460 18.63 -46.24 2.84
C CYS A 460 19.48 -47.44 3.31
N ARG A 461 18.92 -48.38 4.07
CA ARG A 461 19.59 -49.65 4.38
C ARG A 461 19.37 -50.73 3.30
N ALA A 462 18.43 -50.53 2.38
CA ALA A 462 18.29 -51.34 1.18
C ALA A 462 19.13 -50.79 0.00
N ALA A 463 19.33 -49.48 -0.10
CA ALA A 463 20.17 -48.86 -1.14
C ALA A 463 21.67 -49.20 -1.00
N ALA A 464 22.16 -49.41 0.22
CA ALA A 464 23.53 -49.87 0.46
C ALA A 464 23.79 -51.35 0.09
N ARG A 465 22.75 -52.13 -0.23
CA ARG A 465 22.87 -53.49 -0.79
C ARG A 465 22.67 -53.56 -2.31
N VAL A 466 22.32 -52.45 -2.96
CA VAL A 466 22.17 -52.37 -4.43
C VAL A 466 23.44 -51.80 -5.09
N ALA A 467 24.35 -51.21 -4.32
CA ALA A 467 25.64 -50.70 -4.82
C ALA A 467 26.66 -51.80 -5.23
N GLU A 468 26.35 -53.09 -5.04
CA GLU A 468 27.18 -54.20 -5.51
C GLU A 468 26.66 -54.90 -6.77
N HIS A 469 25.54 -54.49 -7.38
CA HIS A 469 24.99 -55.14 -8.59
C HIS A 469 24.58 -54.19 -9.73
N GLY A 470 25.05 -52.94 -9.71
CA GLY A 470 24.67 -51.91 -10.70
C GLY A 470 25.69 -51.66 -11.83
N ALA A 471 26.30 -52.70 -12.41
CA ALA A 471 27.18 -52.57 -13.59
C ALA A 471 26.52 -53.02 -14.91
N ARG A 472 25.18 -53.00 -15.00
CA ARG A 472 24.44 -53.28 -16.24
C ARG A 472 23.24 -52.34 -16.34
N GLY A 473 23.36 -51.27 -17.13
CA GLY A 473 22.26 -50.35 -17.38
C GLY A 473 22.63 -48.92 -17.78
N TRP A 474 23.83 -48.67 -18.32
CA TRP A 474 24.20 -47.37 -18.88
C TRP A 474 23.89 -47.37 -20.39
N PRO A 475 22.89 -46.61 -20.89
CA PRO A 475 22.38 -46.73 -22.26
C PRO A 475 23.22 -46.02 -23.33
N PHE A 476 24.32 -45.36 -22.93
CA PHE A 476 25.19 -44.63 -23.85
C PHE A 476 26.56 -45.31 -23.94
N ALA A 477 27.12 -45.41 -25.16
CA ALA A 477 28.43 -46.01 -25.43
C ALA A 477 29.64 -45.24 -24.84
N GLY A 478 29.40 -44.24 -23.98
CA GLY A 478 30.41 -43.44 -23.29
C GLY A 478 29.92 -42.03 -22.95
N LEU A 479 30.74 -41.27 -22.21
CA LEU A 479 30.46 -39.87 -21.83
C LEU A 479 30.30 -38.97 -23.06
N ALA A 480 31.12 -39.18 -24.10
CA ALA A 480 31.06 -38.39 -25.33
C ALA A 480 29.72 -38.55 -26.08
N ALA A 481 29.11 -39.74 -26.06
CA ALA A 481 27.81 -39.99 -26.70
C ALA A 481 26.67 -39.29 -25.95
N ALA A 482 26.71 -39.28 -24.62
CA ALA A 482 25.76 -38.55 -23.79
C ALA A 482 25.87 -37.02 -23.99
N THR A 483 27.10 -36.48 -24.00
CA THR A 483 27.34 -35.04 -24.24
C THR A 483 26.93 -34.60 -25.64
N SER A 484 27.16 -35.43 -26.66
CA SER A 484 26.67 -35.19 -28.02
C SER A 484 25.13 -35.13 -28.06
N LYS A 485 24.46 -36.03 -27.34
CA LYS A 485 23.00 -36.03 -27.23
C LYS A 485 22.45 -34.79 -26.52
N ILE A 486 23.08 -34.35 -25.42
CA ILE A 486 22.74 -33.09 -24.73
C ILE A 486 22.88 -31.91 -25.69
N THR A 487 23.97 -31.86 -26.45
CA THR A 487 24.21 -30.79 -27.44
C THR A 487 23.16 -30.79 -28.56
N SER A 488 22.77 -31.97 -29.04
CA SER A 488 21.71 -32.13 -30.05
C SER A 488 20.35 -31.70 -29.53
N LEU A 489 19.97 -32.10 -28.32
CA LEU A 489 18.70 -31.71 -27.69
C LEU A 489 18.68 -30.20 -27.39
N GLY A 490 19.80 -29.64 -26.92
CA GLY A 490 19.95 -28.20 -26.75
C GLY A 490 19.89 -27.40 -28.06
N ARG A 491 20.31 -27.98 -29.19
CA ARG A 491 20.10 -27.37 -30.53
C ARG A 491 18.64 -27.40 -30.96
N ALA A 492 17.88 -28.41 -30.51
CA ALA A 492 16.45 -28.52 -30.75
C ALA A 492 15.58 -27.66 -29.80
N GLY A 493 16.20 -26.94 -28.85
CA GLY A 493 15.48 -26.14 -27.85
C GLY A 493 14.90 -26.93 -26.68
N ASP A 494 15.05 -28.25 -26.66
CA ASP A 494 14.51 -29.13 -25.61
C ASP A 494 15.49 -29.25 -24.43
N ALA A 495 15.54 -28.21 -23.62
CA ALA A 495 16.37 -28.17 -22.42
C ALA A 495 15.93 -29.19 -21.34
N ALA A 496 14.66 -29.60 -21.32
CA ALA A 496 14.17 -30.56 -20.35
C ALA A 496 14.69 -31.97 -20.65
N ALA A 497 14.62 -32.42 -21.91
CA ALA A 497 15.21 -33.68 -22.32
C ALA A 497 16.75 -33.65 -22.26
N ALA A 498 17.38 -32.51 -22.57
CA ALA A 498 18.82 -32.36 -22.37
C ALA A 498 19.20 -32.54 -20.89
N ARG A 499 18.37 -32.01 -19.97
CA ARG A 499 18.59 -32.10 -18.53
C ARG A 499 18.46 -33.53 -18.01
N THR A 500 17.49 -34.30 -18.49
CA THR A 500 17.33 -35.70 -18.06
C THR A 500 18.54 -36.56 -18.46
N VAL A 501 19.09 -36.35 -19.66
CA VAL A 501 20.32 -37.02 -20.11
C VAL A 501 21.52 -36.60 -19.25
N PHE A 502 21.64 -35.32 -18.94
CA PHE A 502 22.71 -34.78 -18.08
C PHE A 502 22.64 -35.32 -16.65
N ASP A 503 21.44 -35.40 -16.06
CA ASP A 503 21.26 -35.90 -14.69
C ASP A 503 21.52 -37.41 -14.59
N ALA A 504 21.28 -38.18 -15.65
CA ALA A 504 21.58 -39.60 -15.69
C ALA A 504 23.09 -39.91 -15.70
N MET A 505 23.96 -38.98 -16.09
CA MET A 505 25.40 -39.21 -16.23
C MET A 505 26.09 -39.62 -14.91
N PRO A 506 26.79 -40.77 -14.85
CA PRO A 506 27.46 -41.26 -13.63
C PRO A 506 28.69 -40.41 -13.26
N ARG A 507 29.31 -39.75 -14.25
CA ARG A 507 30.35 -38.72 -14.08
C ARG A 507 30.09 -37.61 -15.09
N ARG A 508 30.34 -36.36 -14.71
CA ARG A 508 30.15 -35.17 -15.58
C ARG A 508 31.47 -34.43 -15.69
N ASP A 509 31.98 -34.33 -16.92
CA ASP A 509 33.17 -33.54 -17.24
C ASP A 509 32.78 -32.09 -17.62
N ALA A 510 33.77 -31.21 -17.76
CA ALA A 510 33.54 -29.80 -18.10
C ALA A 510 32.72 -29.63 -19.40
N VAL A 511 32.90 -30.55 -20.36
CA VAL A 511 32.20 -30.52 -21.66
C VAL A 511 30.70 -30.79 -21.47
N ALA A 512 30.32 -31.73 -20.61
CA ALA A 512 28.92 -31.98 -20.28
C ALA A 512 28.25 -30.77 -19.59
N TRP A 513 28.95 -30.13 -18.65
CA TRP A 513 28.46 -28.91 -17.98
C TRP A 513 28.26 -27.76 -18.98
N ASN A 514 29.24 -27.53 -19.87
CA ASN A 514 29.17 -26.49 -20.91
C ASN A 514 28.03 -26.73 -21.92
N ALA A 515 27.82 -27.99 -22.32
CA ALA A 515 26.73 -28.37 -23.20
C ALA A 515 25.36 -28.07 -22.58
N MET A 516 25.20 -28.34 -21.28
CA MET A 516 23.94 -28.09 -20.56
C MET A 516 23.68 -26.60 -20.32
N LEU A 517 24.71 -25.83 -19.95
CA LEU A 517 24.60 -24.37 -19.81
C LEU A 517 24.20 -23.70 -21.14
N THR A 518 24.78 -24.16 -22.25
CA THR A 518 24.44 -23.67 -23.59
C THR A 518 23.01 -24.07 -23.99
N ALA A 519 22.55 -25.26 -23.61
CA ALA A 519 21.19 -25.72 -23.86
C ALA A 519 20.16 -24.84 -23.14
N TYR A 520 20.40 -24.48 -21.87
CA TYR A 520 19.51 -23.57 -21.13
C TYR A 520 19.52 -22.15 -21.70
N ALA A 521 20.69 -21.62 -22.08
CA ALA A 521 20.78 -20.32 -22.72
C ALA A 521 19.95 -20.26 -24.02
N ARG A 522 20.03 -21.29 -24.86
CA ARG A 522 19.25 -21.37 -26.12
C ARG A 522 17.75 -21.57 -25.91
N ALA A 523 17.36 -22.25 -24.83
CA ALA A 523 15.95 -22.43 -24.49
C ALA A 523 15.31 -21.20 -23.83
N GLY A 524 16.01 -20.06 -23.77
CA GLY A 524 15.49 -18.84 -23.12
C GLY A 524 15.32 -18.99 -21.60
N ARG A 525 16.11 -19.87 -20.97
CA ARG A 525 16.06 -20.18 -19.53
C ARG A 525 17.33 -19.71 -18.80
N PRO A 526 17.62 -18.39 -18.78
CA PRO A 526 18.88 -17.89 -18.23
C PRO A 526 18.99 -18.02 -16.71
N ARG A 527 17.87 -18.07 -15.96
CA ARG A 527 17.91 -18.33 -14.50
C ARG A 527 18.41 -19.74 -14.20
N ASP A 528 17.87 -20.73 -14.89
CA ASP A 528 18.27 -22.13 -14.72
C ASP A 528 19.73 -22.36 -15.15
N ALA A 529 20.20 -21.63 -16.15
CA ALA A 529 21.61 -21.63 -16.54
C ALA A 529 22.52 -21.10 -15.42
N LEU A 530 22.16 -19.97 -14.78
CA LEU A 530 22.92 -19.40 -13.66
C LEU A 530 22.89 -20.31 -12.43
N GLU A 531 21.74 -20.91 -12.10
CA GLU A 531 21.64 -21.88 -10.99
C GLU A 531 22.51 -23.11 -11.25
N LEU A 532 22.47 -23.67 -12.47
CA LEU A 532 23.32 -24.80 -12.83
C LEU A 532 24.81 -24.45 -12.73
N PHE A 533 25.19 -23.24 -13.15
CA PHE A 533 26.59 -22.79 -13.11
C PHE A 533 27.17 -22.76 -11.68
N VAL A 534 26.36 -22.43 -10.67
CA VAL A 534 26.80 -22.44 -9.26
C VAL A 534 27.27 -23.83 -8.81
N HIS A 535 26.68 -24.89 -9.37
CA HIS A 535 26.99 -26.28 -9.05
C HIS A 535 28.14 -26.89 -9.87
N ALA A 536 28.70 -26.16 -10.84
CA ALA A 536 29.79 -26.66 -11.68
C ALA A 536 31.13 -26.73 -10.90
N PRO A 537 31.80 -27.91 -10.85
CA PRO A 537 32.94 -28.13 -9.93
C PRO A 537 34.26 -27.45 -10.32
N ALA A 538 34.38 -26.91 -11.54
CA ALA A 538 35.51 -26.06 -11.97
C ALA A 538 35.10 -25.31 -13.26
N PRO A 539 34.59 -24.07 -13.18
CA PRO A 539 34.17 -23.34 -14.37
C PRO A 539 35.39 -22.91 -15.19
N ASP A 540 35.38 -23.26 -16.48
CA ASP A 540 36.38 -22.82 -17.45
C ASP A 540 35.93 -21.52 -18.15
N ALA A 541 36.74 -21.01 -19.06
CA ALA A 541 36.42 -19.81 -19.83
C ALA A 541 35.09 -19.93 -20.61
N PHE A 542 34.75 -21.13 -21.10
CA PHE A 542 33.51 -21.37 -21.84
C PHE A 542 32.30 -21.39 -20.91
N SER A 543 32.38 -22.05 -19.75
CA SER A 543 31.33 -22.03 -18.72
C SER A 543 31.00 -20.60 -18.30
N LEU A 544 32.05 -19.77 -18.10
CA LEU A 544 31.91 -18.37 -17.69
C LEU A 544 31.28 -17.50 -18.79
N THR A 545 31.62 -17.72 -20.07
CA THR A 545 30.97 -16.99 -21.17
C THR A 545 29.47 -17.28 -21.26
N ALA A 546 29.07 -18.54 -21.06
CA ALA A 546 27.65 -18.93 -21.06
C ALA A 546 26.91 -18.32 -19.86
N ALA A 547 27.53 -18.29 -18.67
CA ALA A 547 26.96 -17.66 -17.49
C ALA A 547 26.85 -16.14 -17.62
N LEU A 548 27.85 -15.47 -18.20
CA LEU A 548 27.81 -14.02 -18.48
C LEU A 548 26.72 -13.69 -19.49
N ALA A 549 26.54 -14.51 -20.52
CA ALA A 549 25.44 -14.35 -21.48
C ALA A 549 24.07 -14.50 -20.79
N ALA A 550 23.89 -15.50 -19.93
CA ALA A 550 22.66 -15.67 -19.14
C ALA A 550 22.39 -14.48 -18.20
N ALA A 551 23.44 -13.94 -17.55
CA ALA A 551 23.31 -12.72 -16.73
C ALA A 551 22.95 -11.49 -17.58
N ALA A 552 23.48 -11.40 -18.81
CA ALA A 552 23.16 -10.34 -19.76
C ALA A 552 21.71 -10.42 -20.25
N ASP A 553 21.21 -11.63 -20.53
CA ASP A 553 19.81 -11.88 -20.92
C ASP A 553 18.84 -11.52 -19.78
N LEU A 554 19.24 -11.75 -18.53
CA LEU A 554 18.49 -11.35 -17.34
C LEU A 554 18.63 -9.87 -16.97
N ARG A 555 19.51 -9.13 -17.66
CA ARG A 555 19.89 -7.76 -17.31
C ARG A 555 20.20 -7.60 -15.82
N CYS A 556 20.92 -8.57 -15.25
CA CYS A 556 21.19 -8.63 -13.82
C CYS A 556 22.64 -8.20 -13.51
N PRO A 557 22.88 -6.90 -13.23
CA PRO A 557 24.23 -6.39 -13.00
C PRO A 557 24.90 -7.01 -11.76
N ALA A 558 24.13 -7.35 -10.72
CA ALA A 558 24.64 -7.99 -9.51
C ALA A 558 25.24 -9.39 -9.82
N SER A 559 24.51 -10.21 -10.57
CA SER A 559 24.99 -11.54 -10.99
C SER A 559 26.20 -11.42 -11.93
N GLY A 560 26.15 -10.46 -12.86
CA GLY A 560 27.26 -10.14 -13.75
C GLY A 560 28.54 -9.72 -13.03
N ALA A 561 28.43 -8.84 -12.03
CA ALA A 561 29.56 -8.38 -11.21
C ALA A 561 30.17 -9.52 -10.38
N GLN A 562 29.35 -10.42 -9.85
CA GLN A 562 29.83 -11.62 -9.13
C GLN A 562 30.61 -12.56 -10.06
N LEU A 563 30.09 -12.80 -11.27
CA LEU A 563 30.79 -13.59 -12.29
C LEU A 563 32.10 -12.92 -12.70
N HIS A 564 32.12 -11.60 -12.86
CA HIS A 564 33.31 -10.82 -13.16
C HIS A 564 34.36 -10.93 -12.03
N GLY A 565 33.96 -10.83 -10.76
CA GLY A 565 34.86 -11.03 -9.60
C GLY A 565 35.42 -12.46 -9.53
N ARG A 566 34.63 -13.47 -9.91
CA ARG A 566 35.08 -14.87 -9.97
C ARG A 566 36.09 -15.10 -11.09
N LEU A 567 35.85 -14.50 -12.25
CA LEU A 567 36.74 -14.53 -13.42
C LEU A 567 38.11 -13.89 -13.10
N LEU A 568 38.10 -12.78 -12.38
CA LEU A 568 39.28 -12.12 -11.81
C LEU A 568 40.12 -13.08 -10.95
N ARG A 569 39.48 -13.74 -9.98
CA ARG A 569 40.13 -14.67 -9.06
C ARG A 569 40.74 -15.89 -9.76
N LEU A 570 40.16 -16.32 -10.88
CA LEU A 570 40.61 -17.46 -11.67
C LEU A 570 41.68 -17.11 -12.71
N GLY A 571 42.01 -15.83 -12.90
CA GLY A 571 42.98 -15.40 -13.90
C GLY A 571 42.54 -15.59 -15.36
N LEU A 572 41.24 -15.79 -15.61
CA LEU A 572 40.69 -16.12 -16.93
C LEU A 572 40.29 -14.88 -17.76
N ARG A 573 40.91 -13.72 -17.54
CA ARG A 573 40.60 -12.47 -18.26
C ARG A 573 41.18 -12.38 -19.67
N ALA A 574 42.27 -13.10 -19.92
CA ALA A 574 43.03 -12.98 -21.18
C ALA A 574 42.30 -13.46 -22.46
N PRO A 575 41.42 -14.48 -22.45
CA PRO A 575 40.78 -14.95 -23.66
C PRO A 575 39.80 -13.93 -24.25
N LEU A 576 39.94 -13.61 -25.54
CA LEU A 576 39.07 -12.71 -26.30
C LEU A 576 37.55 -13.03 -26.15
N PRO A 577 37.09 -14.30 -26.15
CA PRO A 577 35.66 -14.62 -25.95
C PRO A 577 35.12 -14.18 -24.58
N VAL A 578 35.95 -14.26 -23.54
CA VAL A 578 35.59 -13.87 -22.18
C VAL A 578 35.50 -12.35 -22.07
N GLY A 579 36.46 -11.62 -22.64
CA GLY A 579 36.41 -10.15 -22.72
C GLY A 579 35.17 -9.65 -23.49
N ASN A 580 34.86 -10.26 -24.64
CA ASN A 580 33.65 -9.94 -25.42
C ASN A 580 32.36 -10.19 -24.63
N ALA A 581 32.25 -11.34 -23.95
CA ALA A 581 31.07 -11.65 -23.13
C ALA A 581 30.90 -10.68 -21.95
N LEU A 582 32.01 -10.22 -21.37
CA LEU A 582 32.00 -9.27 -20.25
C LEU A 582 31.53 -7.87 -20.70
N VAL A 583 32.09 -7.36 -21.80
CA VAL A 583 31.65 -6.08 -22.39
C VAL A 583 30.17 -6.16 -22.78
N ALA A 584 29.74 -7.25 -23.42
CA ALA A 584 28.34 -7.46 -23.80
C ALA A 584 27.38 -7.56 -22.59
N MET A 585 27.82 -8.18 -21.49
CA MET A 585 27.04 -8.27 -20.26
C MET A 585 26.78 -6.90 -19.65
N TYR A 586 27.85 -6.09 -19.48
CA TYR A 586 27.70 -4.74 -18.97
C TYR A 586 26.93 -3.82 -19.93
N ALA A 587 27.14 -3.98 -21.25
CA ALA A 587 26.39 -3.26 -22.27
C ALA A 587 24.89 -3.51 -22.18
N ARG A 588 24.46 -4.78 -22.05
CA ARG A 588 23.04 -5.15 -21.93
C ARG A 588 22.42 -4.77 -20.58
N CYS A 589 23.25 -4.58 -19.54
CA CYS A 589 22.83 -4.02 -18.26
C CYS A 589 22.83 -2.49 -18.23
N ALA A 590 23.10 -1.81 -19.37
CA ALA A 590 23.20 -0.36 -19.48
C ALA A 590 24.24 0.29 -18.54
N LEU A 591 25.31 -0.44 -18.22
CA LEU A 591 26.44 0.05 -17.41
C LEU A 591 27.62 0.41 -18.32
N ALA A 592 27.52 1.57 -18.99
CA ALA A 592 28.52 2.04 -19.95
C ALA A 592 29.93 2.15 -19.36
N ASP A 593 30.09 2.68 -18.15
CA ASP A 593 31.40 2.86 -17.52
C ASP A 593 32.10 1.52 -17.23
N ASP A 594 31.34 0.52 -16.74
CA ASP A 594 31.86 -0.82 -16.50
C ASP A 594 32.22 -1.54 -17.81
N ALA A 595 31.39 -1.38 -18.84
CA ALA A 595 31.68 -1.89 -20.18
C ALA A 595 32.95 -1.25 -20.76
N ALA A 596 33.13 0.06 -20.60
CA ALA A 596 34.30 0.80 -21.05
C ALA A 596 35.57 0.34 -20.30
N ARG A 597 35.49 0.16 -18.97
CA ARG A 597 36.60 -0.41 -18.18
C ARG A 597 36.98 -1.81 -18.66
N ALA A 598 35.99 -2.70 -18.81
CA ALA A 598 36.21 -4.05 -19.31
C ALA A 598 36.86 -4.04 -20.70
N PHE A 599 36.42 -3.15 -21.59
CA PHE A 599 36.97 -2.98 -22.94
C PHE A 599 38.40 -2.45 -22.95
N GLN A 600 38.72 -1.48 -22.08
CA GLN A 600 40.07 -0.94 -21.94
C GLN A 600 41.08 -2.01 -21.47
N GLU A 601 40.65 -2.89 -20.56
CA GLU A 601 41.47 -3.99 -20.03
C GLU A 601 41.75 -5.11 -21.08
N MET A 602 41.03 -5.15 -22.21
CA MET A 602 41.25 -6.16 -23.25
C MET A 602 42.56 -5.92 -24.01
N ARG A 603 43.39 -6.98 -24.14
CA ARG A 603 44.64 -6.97 -24.92
C ARG A 603 44.40 -6.92 -26.43
N GLU A 604 43.39 -7.64 -26.89
CA GLU A 604 42.98 -7.70 -28.29
C GLU A 604 41.50 -7.30 -28.39
N ARG A 605 41.14 -6.52 -29.41
CA ARG A 605 39.79 -6.01 -29.64
C ARG A 605 39.39 -6.31 -31.07
N ASN A 606 38.17 -6.82 -31.25
CA ASN A 606 37.59 -7.12 -32.56
C ASN A 606 36.32 -6.29 -32.81
N ALA A 607 35.75 -6.35 -34.01
CA ALA A 607 34.53 -5.60 -34.34
C ALA A 607 33.38 -5.82 -33.34
N LEU A 608 33.23 -7.05 -32.80
CA LEU A 608 32.21 -7.36 -31.79
C LEU A 608 32.44 -6.58 -30.48
N SER A 609 33.68 -6.50 -29.97
CA SER A 609 33.99 -5.72 -28.77
C SER A 609 33.66 -4.23 -28.93
N TRP A 610 33.99 -3.65 -30.09
CA TRP A 610 33.70 -2.25 -30.41
C TRP A 610 32.19 -2.01 -30.55
N CYS A 611 31.47 -2.84 -31.29
CA CYS A 611 30.01 -2.74 -31.42
C CYS A 611 29.30 -2.94 -30.07
N SER A 612 29.81 -3.81 -29.19
CA SER A 612 29.20 -4.03 -27.87
C SER A 612 29.37 -2.82 -26.95
N LEU A 613 30.54 -2.16 -26.96
CA LEU A 613 30.75 -0.92 -26.21
C LEU A 613 29.94 0.24 -26.80
N LEU A 614 29.89 0.35 -28.13
CA LEU A 614 29.04 1.34 -28.80
C LEU A 614 27.57 1.17 -28.40
N HIS A 615 27.08 -0.08 -28.37
CA HIS A 615 25.74 -0.39 -27.89
C HIS A 615 25.55 0.00 -26.42
N ALA A 616 26.56 -0.19 -25.57
CA ALA A 616 26.50 0.23 -24.16
C ALA A 616 26.29 1.74 -24.03
N TYR A 617 27.09 2.56 -24.72
CA TYR A 617 26.94 4.02 -24.69
C TYR A 617 25.58 4.47 -25.23
N VAL A 618 25.13 3.88 -26.34
CA VAL A 618 23.79 4.16 -26.89
C VAL A 618 22.68 3.77 -25.92
N ALA A 619 22.77 2.58 -25.30
CA ALA A 619 21.77 2.10 -24.34
C ALA A 619 21.74 2.92 -23.05
N SER A 620 22.88 3.47 -22.62
CA SER A 620 22.98 4.38 -21.48
C SER A 620 22.66 5.85 -21.82
N GLY A 621 22.32 6.16 -23.08
CA GLY A 621 21.98 7.52 -23.52
C GLY A 621 23.19 8.46 -23.72
N CYS A 622 24.42 7.97 -23.59
CA CYS A 622 25.66 8.73 -23.76
C CYS A 622 26.01 8.94 -25.24
N MET A 623 25.17 9.66 -25.98
CA MET A 623 25.30 9.79 -27.45
C MET A 623 26.57 10.50 -27.91
N SER A 624 27.16 11.40 -27.11
CA SER A 624 28.44 12.04 -27.42
C SER A 624 29.58 11.03 -27.44
N LEU A 625 29.76 10.28 -26.34
CA LEU A 625 30.76 9.23 -26.21
C LEU A 625 30.56 8.10 -27.23
N ALA A 626 29.30 7.78 -27.57
CA ALA A 626 28.99 6.82 -28.62
C ALA A 626 29.50 7.29 -29.99
N HIS A 627 29.32 8.57 -30.32
CA HIS A 627 29.79 9.14 -31.59
C HIS A 627 31.32 9.20 -31.64
N GLU A 628 31.97 9.64 -30.57
CA GLU A 628 33.44 9.66 -30.45
C GLU A 628 34.03 8.25 -30.63
N LEU A 629 33.46 7.26 -29.93
CA LEU A 629 33.88 5.87 -30.07
C LEU A 629 33.71 5.36 -31.51
N PHE A 630 32.60 5.71 -32.17
CA PHE A 630 32.33 5.34 -33.55
C PHE A 630 33.33 5.96 -34.54
N ASP A 631 33.82 7.17 -34.25
CA ASP A 631 34.86 7.83 -35.02
C ASP A 631 36.25 7.17 -34.81
N GLU A 632 36.50 6.60 -33.63
CA GLU A 632 37.72 5.83 -33.33
C GLU A 632 37.71 4.41 -33.89
N MET A 633 36.54 3.86 -34.27
CA MET A 633 36.44 2.47 -34.75
C MET A 633 37.30 2.23 -36.00
N PRO A 634 38.22 1.25 -35.99
CA PRO A 634 39.10 0.96 -37.13
C PRO A 634 38.34 0.55 -38.40
N THR A 635 37.24 -0.18 -38.22
CA THR A 635 36.36 -0.64 -39.30
C THR A 635 34.90 -0.49 -38.85
N ARG A 636 34.10 0.22 -39.64
CA ARG A 636 32.67 0.44 -39.37
C ARG A 636 31.84 -0.54 -40.18
N SER A 637 31.26 -1.53 -39.49
CA SER A 637 30.32 -2.48 -40.09
C SER A 637 28.90 -1.90 -40.15
N ASN A 638 27.99 -2.49 -40.93
CA ASN A 638 26.57 -2.15 -40.89
C ASN A 638 26.00 -2.18 -39.46
N VAL A 639 26.44 -3.14 -38.63
CA VAL A 639 26.03 -3.24 -37.23
C VAL A 639 26.43 -1.98 -36.44
N ALA A 640 27.62 -1.43 -36.67
CA ALA A 640 28.07 -0.20 -36.00
C ALA A 640 27.24 1.02 -36.44
N TRP A 641 27.01 1.16 -37.76
CA TRP A 641 26.15 2.23 -38.31
C TRP A 641 24.72 2.14 -37.76
N ASN A 642 24.11 0.95 -37.80
CA ASN A 642 22.76 0.72 -37.30
C ASN A 642 22.66 0.98 -35.79
N THR A 643 23.68 0.64 -35.01
CA THR A 643 23.72 0.91 -33.56
C THR A 643 23.70 2.41 -33.28
N LEU A 644 24.50 3.20 -34.01
CA LEU A 644 24.54 4.65 -33.82
C LEU A 644 23.29 5.35 -34.36
N LEU A 645 22.77 4.92 -35.53
CA LEU A 645 21.49 5.38 -36.09
C LEU A 645 20.34 5.13 -35.11
N MET A 646 20.27 3.94 -34.52
CA MET A 646 19.27 3.58 -33.51
C MET A 646 19.37 4.49 -32.28
N GLY A 647 20.58 4.85 -31.87
CA GLY A 647 20.79 5.80 -30.77
C GLY A 647 20.20 7.18 -31.05
N TYR A 648 20.48 7.74 -32.23
CA TYR A 648 19.93 9.05 -32.62
C TYR A 648 18.41 9.03 -32.86
N SER A 649 17.89 7.93 -33.40
CA SER A 649 16.45 7.72 -33.54
C SER A 649 15.76 7.72 -32.17
N ARG A 650 16.27 6.93 -31.21
CA ARG A 650 15.73 6.86 -29.83
C ARG A 650 15.90 8.15 -29.03
N SER A 651 16.94 8.94 -29.31
CA SER A 651 17.13 10.23 -28.66
C SER A 651 16.25 11.34 -29.26
N GLY A 652 15.33 11.02 -30.18
CA GLY A 652 14.45 12.00 -30.84
C GLY A 652 15.19 12.93 -31.81
N ASN A 653 16.46 12.65 -32.14
CA ASN A 653 17.25 13.50 -33.02
C ASN A 653 17.22 12.96 -34.45
N ALA A 654 16.03 12.98 -35.04
CA ALA A 654 15.76 12.48 -36.38
C ALA A 654 16.66 13.14 -37.45
N SER A 655 16.95 14.43 -37.31
CA SER A 655 17.85 15.16 -38.21
C SER A 655 19.27 14.57 -38.24
N GLN A 656 19.87 14.30 -37.07
CA GLN A 656 21.19 13.66 -37.01
C GLN A 656 21.17 12.22 -37.52
N CYS A 657 20.09 11.48 -37.25
CA CYS A 657 19.89 10.13 -37.79
C CYS A 657 19.95 10.14 -39.33
N LEU A 658 19.24 11.06 -39.99
CA LEU A 658 19.22 11.18 -41.44
C LEU A 658 20.57 11.64 -42.03
N ILE A 659 21.27 12.56 -41.35
CA ILE A 659 22.63 12.99 -41.74
C ILE A 659 23.59 11.80 -41.68
N LEU A 660 23.52 11.01 -40.61
CA LEU A 660 24.36 9.83 -40.42
C LEU A 660 24.06 8.75 -41.47
N PHE A 661 22.79 8.56 -41.84
CA PHE A 661 22.41 7.68 -42.93
C PHE A 661 22.98 8.12 -44.28
N ASN A 662 22.98 9.42 -44.57
CA ASN A 662 23.60 9.91 -45.79
C ASN A 662 25.11 9.64 -45.78
N LYS A 663 25.80 9.81 -44.64
CA LYS A 663 27.22 9.44 -44.49
C LYS A 663 27.45 7.93 -44.71
N MET A 664 26.58 7.07 -44.19
CA MET A 664 26.63 5.63 -44.43
C MET A 664 26.54 5.31 -45.93
N ARG A 665 25.60 5.92 -46.65
CA ARG A 665 25.46 5.74 -48.11
C ARG A 665 26.69 6.22 -48.89
N MET A 666 27.25 7.37 -48.50
CA MET A 666 28.47 7.91 -49.10
C MET A 666 29.70 7.02 -48.86
N SER A 667 29.69 6.20 -47.79
CA SER A 667 30.73 5.20 -47.54
C SER A 667 30.61 3.92 -48.40
N GLY A 668 29.60 3.85 -49.27
CA GLY A 668 29.39 2.73 -50.21
C GLY A 668 28.62 1.55 -49.62
N LEU A 669 28.10 1.66 -48.40
CA LEU A 669 27.27 0.63 -47.78
C LEU A 669 25.81 0.77 -48.21
N THR A 670 25.17 -0.36 -48.51
CA THR A 670 23.75 -0.43 -48.84
C THR A 670 22.92 -0.54 -47.57
N CYS A 671 21.73 0.07 -47.58
CA CYS A 671 20.72 -0.11 -46.54
C CYS A 671 20.23 -1.56 -46.49
N ASP A 672 20.10 -2.08 -45.28
CA ASP A 672 19.38 -3.32 -44.96
C ASP A 672 18.01 -3.01 -44.36
N ASP A 673 17.22 -4.05 -44.11
CA ASP A 673 15.90 -3.98 -43.47
C ASP A 673 15.96 -3.24 -42.12
N ALA A 674 16.94 -3.56 -41.28
CA ALA A 674 17.14 -2.92 -39.98
C ALA A 674 17.43 -1.40 -40.12
N THR A 675 18.25 -1.01 -41.10
CA THR A 675 18.51 0.40 -41.42
C THR A 675 17.20 1.12 -41.73
N LEU A 676 16.36 0.54 -42.59
CA LEU A 676 15.10 1.17 -43.00
C LEU A 676 14.10 1.28 -41.86
N CYS A 677 13.95 0.26 -41.00
CA CYS A 677 13.11 0.33 -39.81
C CYS A 677 13.52 1.50 -38.90
N ILE A 678 14.82 1.64 -38.59
CA ILE A 678 15.34 2.73 -37.73
C ILE A 678 15.04 4.11 -38.32
N LEU A 679 15.17 4.26 -39.64
CA LEU A 679 14.90 5.53 -40.32
C LEU A 679 13.41 5.87 -40.37
N VAL A 680 12.57 4.86 -40.61
CA VAL A 680 11.13 5.04 -40.58
C VAL A 680 10.69 5.46 -39.17
N ASP A 681 11.18 4.79 -38.13
CA ASP A 681 10.93 5.18 -36.73
C ASP A 681 11.39 6.62 -36.47
N ALA A 682 12.60 7.00 -36.91
CA ALA A 682 13.08 8.38 -36.77
C ALA A 682 12.19 9.39 -37.51
N CYS A 683 11.64 9.02 -38.68
CA CYS A 683 10.72 9.85 -39.43
C CYS A 683 9.36 10.03 -38.73
N THR A 684 8.93 9.10 -37.87
CA THR A 684 7.69 9.27 -37.08
C THR A 684 7.79 10.40 -36.06
N GLU A 685 9.00 10.82 -35.69
CA GLU A 685 9.25 11.95 -34.78
C GLU A 685 9.35 13.30 -35.49
N LEU A 686 9.31 13.31 -36.83
CA LEU A 686 9.33 14.55 -37.61
C LEU A 686 7.91 15.14 -37.72
N PRO A 687 7.77 16.48 -37.73
CA PRO A 687 6.46 17.13 -37.86
C PRO A 687 5.82 16.97 -39.24
N HIS A 688 6.58 16.58 -40.27
CA HIS A 688 6.11 16.45 -41.65
C HIS A 688 6.46 15.07 -42.24
N PRO A 689 5.50 14.44 -42.97
CA PRO A 689 5.69 13.08 -43.47
C PRO A 689 6.58 12.98 -44.72
N SER A 690 6.95 14.12 -45.32
CA SER A 690 7.68 14.19 -46.60
C SER A 690 8.98 13.36 -46.62
N THR A 691 9.73 13.39 -45.51
CA THR A 691 10.96 12.60 -45.37
C THR A 691 10.67 11.12 -45.23
N GLY A 692 9.62 10.76 -44.49
CA GLY A 692 9.14 9.37 -44.39
C GLY A 692 8.73 8.80 -45.74
N PHE A 693 8.08 9.60 -46.61
CA PHE A 693 7.76 9.19 -47.98
C PHE A 693 8.99 8.96 -48.84
N ALA A 694 10.04 9.77 -48.67
CA ALA A 694 11.31 9.56 -49.35
C ALA A 694 11.98 8.24 -48.93
N ILE A 695 11.94 7.90 -47.63
CA ILE A 695 12.42 6.61 -47.11
C ILE A 695 11.56 5.44 -47.64
N HIS A 696 10.23 5.59 -47.66
CA HIS A 696 9.33 4.59 -48.26
C HIS A 696 9.67 4.35 -49.74
N LYS A 697 9.92 5.41 -50.52
CA LYS A 697 10.36 5.29 -51.91
C LYS A 697 11.67 4.50 -52.03
N ILE A 698 12.64 4.75 -51.15
CA ILE A 698 13.91 4.00 -51.10
C ILE A 698 13.65 2.52 -50.78
N ALA A 699 12.74 2.21 -49.85
CA ALA A 699 12.37 0.84 -49.51
C ALA A 699 11.77 0.09 -50.70
N VAL A 700 10.89 0.73 -51.46
CA VAL A 700 10.30 0.16 -52.69
C VAL A 700 11.35 -0.01 -53.79
N GLN A 701 12.18 1.01 -54.04
CA GLN A 701 13.24 0.93 -55.06
C GLN A 701 14.29 -0.14 -54.77
N SER A 702 14.52 -0.44 -53.49
CA SER A 702 15.48 -1.44 -53.03
C SER A 702 14.86 -2.83 -52.86
N GLY A 703 13.54 -2.99 -53.04
CA GLY A 703 12.81 -4.26 -52.88
C GLY A 703 12.53 -4.67 -51.42
N TRP A 704 12.93 -3.85 -50.45
CA TRP A 704 12.77 -4.14 -49.01
C TRP A 704 11.31 -3.99 -48.53
N ASN A 705 10.42 -3.41 -49.32
CA ASN A 705 8.98 -3.33 -49.00
C ASN A 705 8.28 -4.71 -49.00
N THR A 706 8.90 -5.73 -49.56
CA THR A 706 8.41 -7.12 -49.47
C THR A 706 8.67 -7.76 -48.10
N VAL A 707 9.61 -7.19 -47.32
CA VAL A 707 9.96 -7.67 -45.98
C VAL A 707 8.90 -7.20 -44.97
N PRO A 708 8.25 -8.11 -44.22
CA PRO A 708 7.18 -7.75 -43.29
C PRO A 708 7.55 -6.70 -42.24
N GLU A 709 8.79 -6.74 -41.73
CA GLU A 709 9.31 -5.81 -40.71
C GLU A 709 9.33 -4.36 -41.22
N VAL A 710 9.75 -4.16 -42.47
CA VAL A 710 9.79 -2.85 -43.12
C VAL A 710 8.37 -2.35 -43.39
N SER A 711 7.50 -3.22 -43.91
CA SER A 711 6.08 -2.90 -44.16
C SER A 711 5.33 -2.54 -42.88
N ASN A 712 5.58 -3.25 -41.76
CA ASN A 712 5.02 -2.90 -40.44
C ASN A 712 5.48 -1.52 -39.97
N SER A 713 6.77 -1.20 -40.14
CA SER A 713 7.33 0.11 -39.79
C SER A 713 6.67 1.21 -40.63
N LEU A 714 6.44 0.95 -41.92
CA LEU A 714 5.74 1.88 -42.82
C LEU A 714 4.27 2.06 -42.43
N ILE A 715 3.56 0.99 -42.06
CA ILE A 715 2.19 1.12 -41.52
C ILE A 715 2.20 2.02 -40.28
N SER A 716 3.15 1.84 -39.36
CA SER A 716 3.30 2.72 -38.18
C SER A 716 3.56 4.18 -38.57
N LEU A 717 4.36 4.43 -39.61
CA LEU A 717 4.60 5.77 -40.14
C LEU A 717 3.33 6.44 -40.67
N TYR A 718 2.61 5.78 -41.57
CA TYR A 718 1.40 6.36 -42.15
C TYR A 718 0.29 6.55 -41.12
N THR A 719 0.18 5.63 -40.15
CA THR A 719 -0.79 5.75 -39.06
C THR A 719 -0.46 6.89 -38.09
N LYS A 720 0.83 7.16 -37.80
CA LYS A 720 1.26 8.33 -36.99
C LYS A 720 0.81 9.66 -37.61
N PHE A 721 0.84 9.78 -38.94
CA PHE A 721 0.42 10.98 -39.65
C PHE A 721 -1.07 11.00 -40.03
N SER A 722 -1.89 10.12 -39.45
CA SER A 722 -3.33 10.00 -39.72
C SER A 722 -3.67 9.72 -41.19
N LEU A 723 -2.74 9.13 -41.96
CA LEU A 723 -2.93 8.73 -43.35
C LEU A 723 -3.36 7.25 -43.42
N LEU A 724 -4.54 6.97 -42.90
CA LEU A 724 -5.03 5.59 -42.71
C LEU A 724 -5.17 4.83 -44.04
N ASP A 725 -5.62 5.49 -45.11
CA ASP A 725 -5.84 4.85 -46.41
C ASP A 725 -4.55 4.28 -47.00
N ASP A 726 -3.44 5.01 -46.87
CA ASP A 726 -2.12 4.55 -47.34
C ASP A 726 -1.60 3.39 -46.49
N ALA A 727 -1.84 3.42 -45.17
CA ALA A 727 -1.49 2.32 -44.27
C ALA A 727 -2.27 1.03 -44.63
N VAL A 728 -3.56 1.14 -44.94
CA VAL A 728 -4.40 0.03 -45.39
C VAL A 728 -3.91 -0.51 -46.73
N ARG A 729 -3.55 0.35 -47.69
CA ARG A 729 -2.99 -0.09 -48.98
C ARG A 729 -1.70 -0.89 -48.82
N ILE A 730 -0.81 -0.47 -47.92
CA ILE A 730 0.42 -1.22 -47.63
C ILE A 730 0.06 -2.59 -47.05
N PHE A 731 -0.84 -2.64 -46.07
CA PHE A 731 -1.31 -3.88 -45.47
C PHE A 731 -2.00 -4.82 -46.47
N GLU A 732 -2.80 -4.30 -47.39
CA GLU A 732 -3.43 -5.06 -48.47
C GLU A 732 -2.41 -5.60 -49.48
N SER A 733 -1.31 -4.88 -49.70
CA SER A 733 -0.22 -5.30 -50.58
C SER A 733 0.73 -6.36 -49.99
N MET A 734 0.66 -6.62 -48.67
CA MET A 734 1.51 -7.61 -48.01
C MET A 734 1.12 -9.05 -48.40
N GLU A 735 2.10 -9.83 -48.84
CA GLU A 735 1.94 -11.26 -49.13
C GLU A 735 1.73 -12.07 -47.84
N ILE A 736 2.51 -11.75 -46.79
CA ILE A 736 2.41 -12.36 -45.46
C ILE A 736 2.07 -11.26 -44.46
N ARG A 737 0.88 -11.36 -43.85
CA ARG A 737 0.45 -10.48 -42.76
C ARG A 737 0.83 -11.09 -41.44
N THR A 738 1.56 -10.33 -40.63
CA THR A 738 2.01 -10.73 -39.29
C THR A 738 1.04 -10.22 -38.23
N VAL A 739 1.04 -10.79 -37.03
CA VAL A 739 0.24 -10.29 -35.90
C VAL A 739 0.52 -8.79 -35.62
N VAL A 740 1.76 -8.34 -35.85
CA VAL A 740 2.15 -6.92 -35.74
C VAL A 740 1.42 -6.03 -36.76
N SER A 741 1.31 -6.48 -38.02
CA SER A 741 0.59 -5.75 -39.07
C SER A 741 -0.89 -5.56 -38.73
N TRP A 742 -1.54 -6.60 -38.21
CA TRP A 742 -2.94 -6.56 -37.76
C TRP A 742 -3.10 -5.62 -36.56
N ASN A 743 -2.26 -5.77 -35.53
CA ASN A 743 -2.33 -4.95 -34.31
C ASN A 743 -2.11 -3.46 -34.59
N SER A 744 -1.22 -3.13 -35.53
CA SER A 744 -0.96 -1.75 -35.93
C SER A 744 -2.18 -1.09 -36.57
N LEU A 745 -2.90 -1.81 -37.44
CA LEU A 745 -4.14 -1.30 -38.02
C LEU A 745 -5.30 -1.25 -37.04
N ILE A 746 -5.41 -2.23 -36.13
CA ILE A 746 -6.43 -2.22 -35.06
C ILE A 746 -6.24 -0.99 -34.18
N ASP A 747 -5.03 -0.73 -33.67
CA ASP A 747 -4.75 0.44 -32.84
C ASP A 747 -4.96 1.76 -33.61
N ALA A 748 -4.62 1.80 -34.91
CA ALA A 748 -4.86 2.99 -35.74
C ALA A 748 -6.36 3.29 -35.93
N HIS A 749 -7.18 2.28 -36.25
CA HIS A 749 -8.63 2.46 -36.37
C HIS A 749 -9.25 2.86 -35.02
N MET A 750 -8.78 2.26 -33.92
CA MET A 750 -9.21 2.63 -32.57
C MET A 750 -8.86 4.08 -32.22
N LYS A 751 -7.65 4.56 -32.55
CA LYS A 751 -7.25 5.97 -32.33
C LYS A 751 -8.11 6.97 -33.10
N LEU A 752 -8.65 6.57 -34.25
CA LEU A 752 -9.51 7.41 -35.10
C LEU A 752 -11.00 7.25 -34.76
N GLY A 753 -11.36 6.42 -33.77
CA GLY A 753 -12.74 6.17 -33.35
C GLY A 753 -13.54 5.24 -34.27
N TYR A 754 -12.88 4.56 -35.22
CA TYR A 754 -13.51 3.57 -36.11
C TYR A 754 -13.56 2.18 -35.44
N THR A 755 -14.25 2.09 -34.30
CA THR A 755 -14.33 0.88 -33.46
C THR A 755 -14.86 -0.34 -34.22
N ASP A 756 -15.88 -0.18 -35.06
CA ASP A 756 -16.47 -1.26 -35.85
C ASP A 756 -15.48 -1.89 -36.84
N LYS A 757 -14.70 -1.03 -37.53
CA LYS A 757 -13.67 -1.48 -38.48
C LYS A 757 -12.53 -2.19 -37.75
N ALA A 758 -12.14 -1.69 -36.57
CA ALA A 758 -11.14 -2.35 -35.74
C ALA A 758 -11.61 -3.73 -35.26
N ALA A 759 -12.89 -3.86 -34.86
CA ALA A 759 -13.48 -5.13 -34.49
C ALA A 759 -13.52 -6.13 -35.66
N ALA A 760 -13.86 -5.67 -36.87
CA ALA A 760 -13.82 -6.50 -38.07
C ALA A 760 -12.39 -7.00 -38.40
N LEU A 761 -11.38 -6.14 -38.25
CA LEU A 761 -9.97 -6.52 -38.42
C LEU A 761 -9.52 -7.53 -37.35
N PHE A 762 -9.95 -7.34 -36.10
CA PHE A 762 -9.63 -8.25 -35.01
C PHE A 762 -10.25 -9.65 -35.21
N GLN A 763 -11.51 -9.71 -35.66
CA GLN A 763 -12.18 -10.98 -35.99
C GLN A 763 -11.60 -11.66 -37.24
N GLY A 764 -11.08 -10.87 -38.18
CA GLY A 764 -10.44 -11.38 -39.41
C GLY A 764 -9.00 -11.87 -39.24
N ALA A 765 -8.36 -11.61 -38.09
CA ALA A 765 -6.99 -12.02 -37.83
C ALA A 765 -6.90 -13.53 -37.57
N ALA A 766 -6.05 -14.25 -38.32
CA ALA A 766 -5.88 -15.71 -38.19
C ALA A 766 -5.27 -16.13 -36.83
N GLU A 767 -4.46 -15.26 -36.24
CA GLU A 767 -3.87 -15.44 -34.91
C GLU A 767 -3.99 -14.13 -34.13
N THR A 768 -4.37 -14.21 -32.86
CA THR A 768 -4.38 -13.08 -31.93
C THR A 768 -3.50 -13.41 -30.72
N ASN A 769 -2.88 -12.37 -30.15
CA ASN A 769 -2.07 -12.49 -28.94
C ASN A 769 -2.51 -11.46 -27.90
N VAL A 770 -1.90 -11.47 -26.71
CA VAL A 770 -2.21 -10.53 -25.61
C VAL A 770 -2.20 -9.07 -26.07
N ILE A 771 -1.33 -8.70 -27.02
CA ILE A 771 -1.24 -7.34 -27.59
C ILE A 771 -2.48 -7.00 -28.42
N SER A 772 -2.97 -7.92 -29.26
CA SER A 772 -4.20 -7.74 -30.05
C SER A 772 -5.41 -7.45 -29.15
N TRP A 773 -5.56 -8.25 -28.09
CA TRP A 773 -6.66 -8.12 -27.12
C TRP A 773 -6.54 -6.82 -26.31
N THR A 774 -5.34 -6.50 -25.83
CA THR A 774 -5.08 -5.26 -25.08
C THR A 774 -5.32 -4.02 -25.93
N ALA A 775 -4.95 -4.04 -27.22
CA ALA A 775 -5.21 -2.94 -28.15
C ALA A 775 -6.71 -2.73 -28.39
N MET A 776 -7.48 -3.81 -28.54
CA MET A 776 -8.94 -3.74 -28.66
C MET A 776 -9.59 -3.16 -27.40
N ILE A 777 -9.29 -3.74 -26.23
CA ILE A 777 -9.86 -3.31 -24.95
C ILE A 777 -9.52 -1.84 -24.68
N GLY A 778 -8.27 -1.44 -24.90
CA GLY A 778 -7.83 -0.06 -24.69
C GLY A 778 -8.36 0.92 -25.70
N GLY A 779 -8.51 0.49 -26.95
CA GLY A 779 -9.17 1.27 -27.99
C GLY A 779 -10.64 1.56 -27.65
N LEU A 780 -11.39 0.54 -27.22
CA LEU A 780 -12.78 0.69 -26.82
C LEU A 780 -12.93 1.60 -25.59
N ALA A 781 -12.06 1.42 -24.59
CA ALA A 781 -12.03 2.26 -23.39
C ALA A 781 -11.82 3.75 -23.71
N ARG A 782 -10.89 4.07 -24.62
CA ARG A 782 -10.61 5.46 -25.05
C ARG A 782 -11.76 6.09 -25.82
N ASN A 783 -12.52 5.30 -26.56
CA ASN A 783 -13.67 5.76 -27.34
C ASN A 783 -14.99 5.76 -26.55
N GLY A 784 -14.95 5.51 -25.23
CA GLY A 784 -16.13 5.53 -24.35
C GLY A 784 -16.96 4.24 -24.37
N CYS A 785 -16.59 3.23 -25.15
CA CYS A 785 -17.26 1.92 -25.24
C CYS A 785 -16.83 0.99 -24.09
N THR A 786 -17.03 1.42 -22.84
CA THR A 786 -16.48 0.71 -21.67
C THR A 786 -17.10 -0.68 -21.47
N ASP A 787 -18.40 -0.84 -21.73
CA ASP A 787 -19.07 -2.13 -21.57
C ASP A 787 -18.54 -3.19 -22.56
N GLU A 788 -18.26 -2.78 -23.80
CA GLU A 788 -17.62 -3.64 -24.80
C GLU A 788 -16.19 -4.00 -24.39
N ALA A 789 -15.43 -3.03 -23.85
CA ALA A 789 -14.08 -3.26 -23.35
C ALA A 789 -14.04 -4.29 -22.21
N LEU A 790 -14.98 -4.19 -21.25
CA LEU A 790 -15.11 -5.14 -20.14
C LEU A 790 -15.57 -6.52 -20.61
N THR A 791 -16.47 -6.58 -21.60
CA THR A 791 -16.93 -7.83 -22.21
C THR A 791 -15.77 -8.57 -22.88
N LEU A 792 -14.98 -7.87 -23.72
CA LEU A 792 -13.78 -8.41 -24.34
C LEU A 792 -12.73 -8.87 -23.32
N PHE A 793 -12.60 -8.19 -22.18
CA PHE A 793 -11.72 -8.65 -21.11
C PHE A 793 -12.20 -9.96 -20.48
N VAL A 794 -13.51 -10.13 -20.29
CA VAL A 794 -14.09 -11.39 -19.79
C VAL A 794 -13.90 -12.52 -20.81
N GLU A 795 -14.07 -12.24 -22.09
CA GLU A 795 -13.78 -13.19 -23.17
C GLU A 795 -12.31 -13.61 -23.20
N MET A 796 -11.39 -12.65 -23.02
CA MET A 796 -9.95 -12.92 -22.90
C MET A 796 -9.65 -13.88 -21.75
N LEU A 797 -10.30 -13.69 -20.59
CA LEU A 797 -10.15 -14.56 -19.42
C LEU A 797 -10.67 -15.98 -19.65
N ALA A 798 -11.61 -16.18 -20.58
CA ALA A 798 -12.15 -17.48 -20.94
C ALA A 798 -11.26 -18.25 -21.93
N HIS A 799 -10.25 -17.61 -22.53
CA HIS A 799 -9.40 -18.20 -23.55
C HIS A 799 -8.28 -19.05 -22.92
N GLU A 800 -8.07 -20.29 -23.38
CA GLU A 800 -7.12 -21.24 -22.76
C GLU A 800 -5.64 -20.82 -22.87
N HIS A 801 -5.27 -20.05 -23.90
CA HIS A 801 -3.87 -19.73 -24.24
C HIS A 801 -3.53 -18.24 -24.15
N ILE A 802 -4.48 -17.39 -23.80
CA ILE A 802 -4.30 -15.93 -23.74
C ILE A 802 -4.62 -15.48 -22.32
N HIS A 803 -3.64 -14.88 -21.66
CA HIS A 803 -3.78 -14.45 -20.27
C HIS A 803 -3.42 -12.97 -20.16
N PRO A 804 -4.15 -12.19 -19.33
CA PRO A 804 -3.84 -10.78 -19.10
C PRO A 804 -2.44 -10.58 -18.55
N ASP A 805 -1.75 -9.58 -19.07
CA ASP A 805 -0.50 -9.06 -18.51
C ASP A 805 -0.75 -7.77 -17.71
N ASP A 806 0.32 -7.16 -17.19
CA ASP A 806 0.28 -5.91 -16.45
C ASP A 806 -0.28 -4.75 -17.29
N PHE A 807 -0.01 -4.73 -18.59
CA PHE A 807 -0.58 -3.73 -19.52
C PHE A 807 -2.09 -3.92 -19.70
N THR A 808 -2.55 -5.16 -19.90
CA THR A 808 -3.99 -5.47 -19.98
C THR A 808 -4.73 -4.97 -18.74
N PHE A 809 -4.20 -5.24 -17.54
CA PHE A 809 -4.83 -4.77 -16.30
C PHE A 809 -4.85 -3.26 -16.18
N GLY A 810 -3.76 -2.56 -16.54
CA GLY A 810 -3.73 -1.09 -16.53
C GLY A 810 -4.80 -0.48 -17.44
N VAL A 811 -4.97 -1.05 -18.64
CA VAL A 811 -5.96 -0.60 -19.61
C VAL A 811 -7.40 -0.83 -19.14
N VAL A 812 -7.71 -2.00 -18.58
CA VAL A 812 -9.06 -2.32 -18.07
C VAL A 812 -9.40 -1.47 -16.84
N LEU A 813 -8.43 -1.23 -15.95
CA LEU A 813 -8.60 -0.33 -14.82
C LEU A 813 -8.82 1.11 -15.27
N HIS A 814 -8.11 1.56 -16.31
CA HIS A 814 -8.35 2.86 -16.93
C HIS A 814 -9.77 2.97 -17.49
N ALA A 815 -10.27 1.91 -18.14
CA ALA A 815 -11.66 1.85 -18.62
C ALA A 815 -12.67 1.99 -17.47
N CYS A 816 -12.41 1.33 -16.33
CA CYS A 816 -13.24 1.49 -15.14
C CYS A 816 -13.17 2.92 -14.58
N ALA A 817 -11.99 3.54 -14.63
CA ALA A 817 -11.74 4.90 -14.16
C ALA A 817 -12.49 5.95 -15.00
N THR A 818 -12.46 5.81 -16.33
CA THR A 818 -13.14 6.74 -17.25
C THR A 818 -14.66 6.60 -17.19
N ALA A 819 -15.16 5.38 -16.97
CA ALA A 819 -16.58 5.13 -16.74
C ALA A 819 -17.03 5.35 -15.29
N ALA A 820 -16.15 5.80 -14.39
CA ALA A 820 -16.41 5.93 -12.96
C ALA A 820 -17.09 4.67 -12.34
N SER A 821 -16.80 3.48 -12.86
CA SER A 821 -17.45 2.23 -12.45
C SER A 821 -16.67 1.55 -11.33
N LEU A 822 -16.99 1.93 -10.08
CA LEU A 822 -16.32 1.41 -8.90
C LEU A 822 -16.54 -0.10 -8.71
N ALA A 823 -17.73 -0.61 -9.06
CA ALA A 823 -18.06 -2.02 -8.95
C ALA A 823 -17.19 -2.88 -9.88
N SER A 824 -17.12 -2.55 -11.17
CA SER A 824 -16.24 -3.22 -12.13
C SER A 824 -14.78 -3.08 -11.71
N GLY A 825 -14.35 -1.87 -11.30
CA GLY A 825 -12.99 -1.63 -10.81
C GLY A 825 -12.61 -2.51 -9.61
N LYS A 826 -13.51 -2.70 -8.64
CA LYS A 826 -13.30 -3.60 -7.49
C LYS A 826 -13.22 -5.07 -7.90
N MET A 827 -14.02 -5.51 -8.88
CA MET A 827 -13.93 -6.87 -9.43
C MET A 827 -12.59 -7.11 -10.12
N ILE A 828 -12.14 -6.16 -10.94
CA ILE A 828 -10.85 -6.21 -11.63
C ILE A 828 -9.69 -6.16 -10.64
N HIS A 829 -9.75 -5.31 -9.60
CA HIS A 829 -8.76 -5.31 -8.53
C HIS A 829 -8.68 -6.67 -7.81
N GLY A 830 -9.83 -7.33 -7.58
CA GLY A 830 -9.87 -8.70 -7.08
C GLY A 830 -9.11 -9.68 -7.99
N ARG A 831 -9.25 -9.56 -9.32
CA ARG A 831 -8.51 -10.37 -10.30
C ARG A 831 -7.01 -10.04 -10.33
N VAL A 832 -6.64 -8.76 -10.32
CA VAL A 832 -5.24 -8.29 -10.22
C VAL A 832 -4.54 -8.91 -9.01
N PHE A 833 -5.22 -8.96 -7.87
CA PHE A 833 -4.67 -9.55 -6.64
C PHE A 833 -4.50 -11.08 -6.76
N HIS A 834 -5.48 -11.79 -7.31
CA HIS A 834 -5.40 -13.25 -7.50
C HIS A 834 -4.31 -13.64 -8.50
N SER A 835 -4.12 -12.85 -9.55
CA SER A 835 -3.10 -13.10 -10.58
C SER A 835 -1.69 -12.66 -10.17
N GLY A 836 -1.51 -12.06 -8.98
CA GLY A 836 -0.21 -11.63 -8.47
C GLY A 836 0.34 -10.33 -9.06
N PHE A 837 -0.46 -9.60 -9.86
CA PHE A 837 -0.04 -8.34 -10.49
C PHE A 837 -0.15 -7.13 -9.56
N ALA A 838 -0.76 -7.26 -8.38
CA ALA A 838 -0.94 -6.16 -7.43
C ALA A 838 0.38 -5.52 -6.93
N THR A 839 1.51 -6.23 -7.02
CA THR A 839 2.83 -5.70 -6.65
C THR A 839 3.53 -4.95 -7.78
N TYR A 840 3.00 -5.00 -9.01
CA TYR A 840 3.57 -4.31 -10.15
C TYR A 840 3.20 -2.83 -10.08
N LEU A 841 4.21 -1.96 -10.06
CA LEU A 841 4.03 -0.53 -9.80
C LEU A 841 3.09 0.14 -10.80
N TYR A 842 3.18 -0.23 -12.09
CA TYR A 842 2.27 0.24 -13.14
C TYR A 842 0.80 -0.06 -12.81
N VAL A 843 0.50 -1.30 -12.44
CA VAL A 843 -0.87 -1.73 -12.10
C VAL A 843 -1.34 -1.08 -10.80
N ALA A 844 -0.46 -0.95 -9.81
CA ALA A 844 -0.77 -0.24 -8.57
C ALA A 844 -1.11 1.24 -8.81
N ASN A 845 -0.37 1.92 -9.68
CA ASN A 845 -0.67 3.30 -10.10
C ASN A 845 -2.00 3.40 -10.85
N SER A 846 -2.31 2.45 -11.74
CA SER A 846 -3.63 2.37 -12.40
C SER A 846 -4.78 2.11 -11.42
N LEU A 847 -4.56 1.32 -10.36
CA LEU A 847 -5.53 1.11 -9.29
C LEU A 847 -5.78 2.39 -8.49
N ILE A 848 -4.74 3.16 -8.17
CA ILE A 848 -4.88 4.46 -7.49
C ILE A 848 -5.71 5.40 -8.36
N ASP A 849 -5.39 5.54 -9.66
CA ASP A 849 -6.15 6.38 -10.60
C ASP A 849 -7.61 5.95 -10.70
N MET A 850 -7.87 4.64 -10.82
CA MET A 850 -9.23 4.09 -10.88
C MET A 850 -10.03 4.41 -9.62
N TYR A 851 -9.51 4.11 -8.43
CA TYR A 851 -10.20 4.40 -7.19
C TYR A 851 -10.44 5.90 -7.00
N ALA A 852 -9.44 6.73 -7.30
CA ALA A 852 -9.54 8.17 -7.16
C ALA A 852 -10.59 8.78 -8.10
N LYS A 853 -10.63 8.37 -9.37
CA LYS A 853 -11.63 8.85 -10.35
C LYS A 853 -13.04 8.31 -10.07
N CYS A 854 -13.15 7.15 -9.44
CA CYS A 854 -14.41 6.64 -8.93
C CYS A 854 -14.88 7.30 -7.63
N GLY A 855 -14.12 8.25 -7.07
CA GLY A 855 -14.45 8.96 -5.83
C GLY A 855 -14.11 8.20 -4.53
N ASP A 856 -13.56 7.00 -4.62
CA ASP A 856 -13.12 6.19 -3.47
C ASP A 856 -11.66 6.52 -3.13
N VAL A 857 -11.44 7.76 -2.63
CA VAL A 857 -10.11 8.28 -2.27
C VAL A 857 -9.45 7.45 -1.17
N ASP A 858 -10.26 6.84 -0.29
CA ASP A 858 -9.77 5.91 0.73
C ASP A 858 -9.21 4.64 0.09
N GLY A 859 -9.91 4.06 -0.90
CA GLY A 859 -9.42 2.97 -1.74
C GLY A 859 -8.10 3.32 -2.43
N ALA A 860 -8.01 4.50 -3.04
CA ALA A 860 -6.78 4.98 -3.68
C ALA A 860 -5.62 5.12 -2.68
N SER A 861 -5.89 5.74 -1.52
CA SER A 861 -4.93 5.89 -0.43
C SER A 861 -4.45 4.54 0.11
N ASN A 862 -5.34 3.54 0.21
CA ASN A 862 -5.00 2.20 0.66
C ASN A 862 -4.03 1.50 -0.31
N VAL A 863 -4.25 1.64 -1.62
CA VAL A 863 -3.34 1.09 -2.64
C VAL A 863 -1.99 1.83 -2.58
N PHE A 864 -1.99 3.16 -2.57
CA PHE A 864 -0.78 3.98 -2.47
C PHE A 864 0.08 3.62 -1.24
N ASN A 865 -0.53 3.49 -0.07
CA ASN A 865 0.18 3.12 1.15
C ASN A 865 0.69 1.67 1.14
N GLY A 866 0.10 0.80 0.32
CA GLY A 866 0.55 -0.58 0.11
C GLY A 866 1.79 -0.70 -0.77
N ILE A 867 2.14 0.33 -1.54
CA ILE A 867 3.35 0.36 -2.38
C ILE A 867 4.58 0.54 -1.47
N ILE A 868 5.50 -0.43 -1.50
CA ILE A 868 6.73 -0.41 -0.69
C ILE A 868 7.69 0.66 -1.19
N ASP A 869 8.00 0.62 -2.50
CA ASP A 869 8.89 1.55 -3.16
C ASP A 869 8.09 2.37 -4.18
N LYS A 870 7.87 3.65 -3.86
CA LYS A 870 6.99 4.55 -4.61
C LYS A 870 7.81 5.35 -5.59
N ASP A 871 7.42 5.35 -6.85
CA ASP A 871 8.01 6.23 -7.85
C ASP A 871 7.30 7.59 -7.90
N LEU A 872 7.87 8.53 -8.65
CA LEU A 872 7.30 9.85 -8.90
C LEU A 872 5.86 9.76 -9.45
N ILE A 873 5.56 8.73 -10.26
CA ILE A 873 4.22 8.50 -10.81
C ILE A 873 3.25 8.17 -9.69
N SER A 874 3.58 7.27 -8.75
CA SER A 874 2.74 6.96 -7.59
C SER A 874 2.36 8.20 -6.79
N TRP A 875 3.33 9.09 -6.52
CA TRP A 875 3.10 10.34 -5.80
C TRP A 875 2.19 11.29 -6.59
N ASN A 876 2.47 11.48 -7.88
CA ASN A 876 1.68 12.34 -8.76
C ASN A 876 0.24 11.82 -8.94
N THR A 877 0.04 10.51 -9.06
CA THR A 877 -1.30 9.91 -9.17
C THR A 877 -2.11 10.11 -7.88
N MET A 878 -1.49 9.96 -6.71
CA MET A 878 -2.19 10.20 -5.44
C MET A 878 -2.50 11.68 -5.22
N LEU A 879 -1.55 12.57 -5.54
CA LEU A 879 -1.76 14.02 -5.54
C LEU A 879 -2.93 14.40 -6.45
N PHE A 880 -2.98 13.83 -7.64
CA PHE A 880 -4.06 14.07 -8.60
C PHE A 880 -5.38 13.58 -8.05
N GLY A 881 -5.39 12.41 -7.41
CA GLY A 881 -6.57 11.87 -6.74
C GLY A 881 -7.14 12.79 -5.66
N PHE A 882 -6.29 13.44 -4.85
CA PHE A 882 -6.76 14.46 -3.90
C PHE A 882 -7.26 15.72 -4.60
N ALA A 883 -6.55 16.18 -5.65
CA ALA A 883 -6.90 17.39 -6.38
C ALA A 883 -8.30 17.31 -7.01
N ILE A 884 -8.60 16.22 -7.74
CA ILE A 884 -9.90 16.06 -8.44
C ILE A 884 -11.07 15.83 -7.49
N ASN A 885 -10.81 15.30 -6.29
CA ASN A 885 -11.83 15.09 -5.25
C ASN A 885 -11.98 16.29 -4.31
N GLY A 886 -11.28 17.40 -4.57
CA GLY A 886 -11.41 18.66 -3.83
C GLY A 886 -10.69 18.69 -2.48
N TRP A 887 -9.79 17.74 -2.21
CA TRP A 887 -9.06 17.60 -0.95
C TRP A 887 -7.71 18.32 -1.04
N ALA A 888 -7.74 19.62 -1.29
CA ALA A 888 -6.54 20.40 -1.59
C ALA A 888 -5.54 20.46 -0.42
N ASN A 889 -6.02 20.47 0.83
CA ASN A 889 -5.14 20.46 2.00
C ASN A 889 -4.38 19.13 2.10
N GLU A 890 -5.06 18.01 1.84
CA GLU A 890 -4.46 16.68 1.78
C GLU A 890 -3.45 16.56 0.63
N ALA A 891 -3.73 17.16 -0.53
CA ALA A 891 -2.76 17.24 -1.63
C ALA A 891 -1.49 17.99 -1.20
N LEU A 892 -1.61 19.10 -0.49
CA LEU A 892 -0.46 19.87 0.00
C LEU A 892 0.32 19.11 1.08
N LEU A 893 -0.36 18.42 1.99
CA LEU A 893 0.29 17.53 2.95
C LEU A 893 1.03 16.38 2.26
N MET A 894 0.46 15.84 1.18
CA MET A 894 1.09 14.80 0.37
C MET A 894 2.34 15.32 -0.35
N TYR A 895 2.33 16.57 -0.81
CA TYR A 895 3.51 17.23 -1.36
C TYR A 895 4.63 17.44 -0.33
N GLU A 896 4.30 17.84 0.90
CA GLU A 896 5.28 17.91 2.00
C GLU A 896 5.85 16.52 2.32
N SER A 897 5.00 15.49 2.33
CA SER A 897 5.42 14.09 2.51
C SER A 897 6.37 13.64 1.38
N MET A 898 6.06 13.96 0.13
CA MET A 898 6.90 13.67 -1.04
C MET A 898 8.30 14.28 -0.88
N LYS A 899 8.39 15.55 -0.47
CA LYS A 899 9.67 16.22 -0.19
C LYS A 899 10.43 15.57 0.97
N SER A 900 9.74 15.17 2.04
CA SER A 900 10.37 14.49 3.19
C SER A 900 10.91 13.09 2.89
N ASN A 901 10.48 12.49 1.76
CA ASN A 901 10.99 11.21 1.25
C ASN A 901 12.06 11.41 0.15
N ASP A 902 12.65 12.61 0.05
CA ASP A 902 13.67 12.97 -0.95
C ASP A 902 13.25 12.76 -2.43
N VAL A 903 11.94 12.75 -2.70
CA VAL A 903 11.42 12.68 -4.07
C VAL A 903 11.32 14.07 -4.65
N ARG A 904 11.99 14.32 -5.78
CA ARG A 904 12.01 15.63 -6.43
C ARG A 904 10.71 15.88 -7.21
N PRO A 905 9.98 16.98 -6.91
CA PRO A 905 8.82 17.40 -7.70
C PRO A 905 9.17 17.66 -9.15
N ASP A 906 8.25 17.32 -10.06
CA ASP A 906 8.35 17.62 -11.49
C ASP A 906 7.25 18.58 -11.96
N GLU A 907 7.22 18.84 -13.26
CA GLU A 907 6.21 19.67 -13.90
C GLU A 907 4.78 19.14 -13.64
N VAL A 908 4.59 17.82 -13.67
CA VAL A 908 3.28 17.21 -13.41
C VAL A 908 2.86 17.46 -11.96
N THR A 909 3.78 17.33 -11.00
CA THR A 909 3.51 17.64 -9.58
C THR A 909 2.93 19.05 -9.41
N PHE A 910 3.55 20.06 -10.03
CA PHE A 910 3.10 21.44 -9.91
C PHE A 910 1.78 21.71 -10.63
N THR A 911 1.55 21.09 -11.80
CA THR A 911 0.24 21.15 -12.48
C THR A 911 -0.88 20.67 -11.55
N VAL A 912 -0.68 19.53 -10.89
CA VAL A 912 -1.66 18.93 -9.98
C VAL A 912 -1.91 19.79 -8.75
N LEU A 913 -0.86 20.33 -8.13
CA LEU A 913 -1.00 21.20 -6.95
C LEU A 913 -1.70 22.51 -7.27
N LEU A 914 -1.37 23.13 -8.41
CA LEU A 914 -2.05 24.35 -8.86
C LEU A 914 -3.52 24.07 -9.20
N THR A 915 -3.83 22.90 -9.77
CA THR A 915 -5.22 22.45 -9.98
C THR A 915 -5.97 22.32 -8.66
N ALA A 916 -5.37 21.68 -7.65
CA ALA A 916 -5.95 21.54 -6.32
C ALA A 916 -6.22 22.91 -5.67
N CYS A 917 -5.25 23.83 -5.73
CA CYS A 917 -5.41 25.20 -5.24
C CYS A 917 -6.51 25.97 -5.99
N SER A 918 -6.64 25.79 -7.31
CA SER A 918 -7.72 26.38 -8.12
C SER A 918 -9.10 25.88 -7.71
N HIS A 919 -9.25 24.58 -7.50
CA HIS A 919 -10.52 24.00 -7.11
C HIS A 919 -10.94 24.40 -5.69
N ALA A 920 -9.98 24.51 -4.75
CA ALA A 920 -10.23 24.93 -3.37
C ALA A 920 -10.24 26.45 -3.15
N GLY A 921 -9.83 27.27 -4.14
CA GLY A 921 -9.74 28.73 -4.01
C GLY A 921 -8.58 29.21 -3.12
N LEU A 922 -7.51 28.41 -2.97
CA LEU A 922 -6.35 28.70 -2.13
C LEU A 922 -5.33 29.58 -2.88
N LEU A 923 -5.69 30.83 -3.18
CA LEU A 923 -4.92 31.72 -4.04
C LEU A 923 -3.48 31.95 -3.57
N ASP A 924 -3.29 32.28 -2.29
CA ASP A 924 -1.97 32.61 -1.74
C ASP A 924 -1.02 31.40 -1.78
N GLN A 925 -1.54 30.21 -1.48
CA GLN A 925 -0.76 28.98 -1.52
C GLN A 925 -0.40 28.58 -2.95
N GLY A 926 -1.36 28.69 -3.89
CA GLY A 926 -1.11 28.46 -5.32
C GLY A 926 -0.07 29.42 -5.90
N LYS A 927 -0.10 30.69 -5.48
CA LYS A 927 0.92 31.68 -5.86
C LYS A 927 2.31 31.29 -5.34
N ASN A 928 2.41 30.96 -4.05
CA ASN A 928 3.68 30.54 -3.45
C ASN A 928 4.25 29.29 -4.13
N LEU A 929 3.39 28.34 -4.49
CA LEU A 929 3.78 27.14 -5.24
C LEU A 929 4.33 27.49 -6.63
N PHE A 930 3.63 28.35 -7.38
CA PHE A 930 4.08 28.78 -8.71
C PHE A 930 5.43 29.53 -8.66
N GLU A 931 5.63 30.39 -7.67
CA GLU A 931 6.92 31.07 -7.47
C GLU A 931 8.03 30.10 -7.04
N SER A 932 7.72 29.12 -6.18
CA SER A 932 8.68 28.10 -5.73
C SER A 932 9.11 27.17 -6.88
N MET A 933 8.21 26.85 -7.81
CA MET A 933 8.49 26.03 -8.99
C MET A 933 9.66 26.60 -9.81
N VAL A 934 9.66 27.92 -10.04
CA VAL A 934 10.71 28.61 -10.80
C VAL A 934 11.95 28.83 -9.95
N SER A 935 11.79 29.40 -8.74
CA SER A 935 12.91 29.86 -7.92
C SER A 935 13.68 28.74 -7.22
N SER A 936 12.98 27.71 -6.73
CA SER A 936 13.54 26.67 -5.88
C SER A 936 13.75 25.35 -6.63
N HIS A 937 12.91 25.05 -7.63
CA HIS A 937 12.97 23.80 -8.39
C HIS A 937 13.54 23.97 -9.81
N GLY A 938 13.71 25.21 -10.30
CA GLY A 938 14.25 25.49 -11.63
C GLY A 938 13.34 25.03 -12.78
N ILE A 939 12.06 24.79 -12.51
CA ILE A 939 11.09 24.30 -13.48
C ILE A 939 10.47 25.50 -14.21
N GLN A 940 10.52 25.49 -15.55
CA GLN A 940 9.96 26.55 -16.37
C GLN A 940 8.41 26.42 -16.45
N PRO A 941 7.66 27.54 -16.38
CA PRO A 941 6.21 27.50 -16.55
C PRO A 941 5.82 26.95 -17.92
N LYS A 942 4.89 25.99 -17.93
CA LYS A 942 4.28 25.42 -19.13
C LYS A 942 2.83 25.91 -19.28
N PRO A 943 2.19 25.75 -20.46
CA PRO A 943 0.82 26.19 -20.67
C PRO A 943 -0.19 25.68 -19.65
N GLU A 944 -0.02 24.44 -19.16
CA GLU A 944 -0.89 23.80 -18.17
C GLU A 944 -0.78 24.47 -16.80
N HIS A 945 0.43 24.86 -16.39
CA HIS A 945 0.66 25.64 -15.15
C HIS A 945 -0.03 27.00 -15.23
N LEU A 946 0.13 27.69 -16.37
CA LEU A 946 -0.46 29.01 -16.59
C LEU A 946 -1.99 28.94 -16.62
N ALA A 947 -2.58 27.91 -17.23
CA ALA A 947 -4.02 27.70 -17.22
C ALA A 947 -4.57 27.54 -15.79
N CYS A 948 -3.88 26.80 -14.92
CA CYS A 948 -4.27 26.65 -13.51
C CYS A 948 -4.18 27.97 -12.73
N VAL A 949 -3.10 28.74 -12.94
CA VAL A 949 -2.90 30.05 -12.31
C VAL A 949 -3.95 31.06 -12.76
N LEU A 950 -4.31 31.04 -14.04
CA LEU A 950 -5.38 31.86 -14.58
C LEU A 950 -6.73 31.50 -13.97
N ASP A 951 -7.08 30.21 -13.89
CA ASP A 951 -8.32 29.75 -13.27
C ASP A 951 -8.38 30.17 -11.79
N MET A 952 -7.25 30.11 -11.06
CA MET A 952 -7.15 30.63 -9.69
C MET A 952 -7.47 32.12 -9.58
N TYR A 953 -6.78 32.97 -10.35
CA TYR A 953 -6.99 34.42 -10.32
C TYR A 953 -8.38 34.85 -10.82
N ALA A 954 -8.91 34.11 -11.80
CA ALA A 954 -10.25 34.29 -12.32
C ALA A 954 -11.32 34.03 -11.25
N ARG A 955 -11.19 32.92 -10.52
CA ARG A 955 -12.11 32.54 -9.44
C ARG A 955 -12.04 33.48 -8.25
N SER A 956 -10.89 34.11 -8.01
CA SER A 956 -10.69 35.08 -6.94
C SER A 956 -11.03 36.53 -7.33
N GLY A 957 -11.56 36.76 -8.55
CA GLY A 957 -11.92 38.10 -9.05
C GLY A 957 -10.74 39.01 -9.39
N ASN A 958 -9.50 38.54 -9.32
CA ASN A 958 -8.30 39.36 -9.51
C ASN A 958 -7.77 39.30 -10.95
N PHE A 959 -8.60 39.74 -11.89
CA PHE A 959 -8.35 39.64 -13.33
C PHE A 959 -7.15 40.45 -13.81
N ALA A 960 -6.88 41.61 -13.20
CA ALA A 960 -5.73 42.44 -13.56
C ALA A 960 -4.39 41.70 -13.36
N LYS A 961 -4.28 40.95 -12.26
CA LYS A 961 -3.12 40.10 -11.96
C LYS A 961 -3.00 38.92 -12.94
N ALA A 962 -4.12 38.34 -13.36
CA ALA A 962 -4.15 37.27 -14.37
C ALA A 962 -3.55 37.72 -15.71
N ILE A 963 -3.92 38.92 -16.17
CA ILE A 963 -3.38 39.52 -17.39
C ILE A 963 -1.91 39.92 -17.24
N GLU A 964 -1.51 40.41 -16.06
CA GLU A 964 -0.11 40.69 -15.72
C GLU A 964 0.76 39.44 -15.82
N VAL A 965 0.31 38.29 -15.29
CA VAL A 965 1.05 37.02 -15.40
C VAL A 965 1.17 36.56 -16.86
N LEU A 966 0.13 36.76 -17.67
CA LEU A 966 0.18 36.40 -19.09
C LEU A 966 1.08 37.29 -19.93
N SER A 967 1.12 38.59 -19.65
CA SER A 967 1.97 39.52 -20.41
C SER A 967 3.46 39.19 -20.23
N HIS A 968 3.84 38.74 -19.03
CA HIS A 968 5.20 38.26 -18.73
C HIS A 968 5.57 36.96 -19.46
N HIS A 969 4.59 36.19 -19.96
CA HIS A 969 4.79 34.90 -20.64
C HIS A 969 4.24 34.91 -22.09
N SER A 970 4.16 36.10 -22.70
CA SER A 970 3.43 36.33 -23.95
C SER A 970 3.94 35.56 -25.17
N GLU A 971 5.22 35.21 -25.24
CA GLU A 971 5.79 34.37 -26.31
C GLU A 971 5.23 32.93 -26.29
N MET A 972 5.00 32.36 -25.09
CA MET A 972 4.43 31.01 -24.94
C MET A 972 2.93 30.97 -25.24
N VAL A 973 2.20 32.04 -24.91
CA VAL A 973 0.75 32.17 -25.14
C VAL A 973 0.42 32.24 -26.63
N GLN A 974 1.32 32.78 -27.46
CA GLN A 974 1.13 32.88 -28.91
C GLN A 974 1.36 31.56 -29.66
N MET A 975 2.11 30.61 -29.09
CA MET A 975 2.45 29.35 -29.79
C MET A 975 1.45 28.20 -29.55
N HIS A 976 1.03 27.87 -28.32
CA HIS A 976 0.27 26.62 -28.08
C HIS A 976 -0.57 26.58 -26.78
N GLY A 977 -1.82 27.08 -26.75
CA GLY A 977 -2.66 26.80 -25.58
C GLY A 977 -4.15 26.96 -25.78
N SER A 978 -4.84 25.90 -26.22
CA SER A 978 -6.30 25.82 -26.12
C SER A 978 -6.78 25.99 -24.69
N ASP A 979 -6.04 25.41 -23.75
CA ASP A 979 -6.43 25.33 -22.35
C ASP A 979 -6.26 26.70 -21.66
N ILE A 980 -5.27 27.49 -22.11
CA ILE A 980 -5.09 28.90 -21.72
C ILE A 980 -6.24 29.75 -22.24
N GLN A 981 -6.65 29.56 -23.51
CA GLN A 981 -7.78 30.28 -24.12
C GLN A 981 -9.11 29.92 -23.44
N GLU A 982 -9.33 28.65 -23.08
CA GLU A 982 -10.48 28.18 -22.31
C GLU A 982 -10.51 28.79 -20.89
N ALA A 983 -9.38 28.76 -20.17
CA ALA A 983 -9.26 29.36 -18.85
C ALA A 983 -9.49 30.88 -18.89
N LEU A 984 -8.94 31.58 -19.89
CA LEU A 984 -9.17 33.01 -20.14
C LEU A 984 -10.63 33.32 -20.44
N LEU A 985 -11.29 32.53 -21.28
CA LEU A 985 -12.68 32.73 -21.65
C LEU A 985 -13.62 32.48 -20.47
N SER A 986 -13.34 31.43 -19.68
CA SER A 986 -14.01 31.16 -18.40
C SER A 986 -13.83 32.31 -17.41
N ALA A 987 -12.63 32.89 -17.34
CA ALA A 987 -12.34 34.05 -16.50
C ALA A 987 -13.12 35.30 -16.91
N CYS A 988 -13.27 35.53 -18.21
CA CYS A 988 -14.03 36.66 -18.74
C CYS A 988 -15.52 36.62 -18.39
N ALA A 989 -16.06 35.45 -18.03
CA ALA A 989 -17.45 35.24 -17.63
C ALA A 989 -17.71 35.41 -16.10
N SER A 990 -16.69 35.76 -15.31
CA SER A 990 -16.79 36.00 -13.86
C SER A 990 -17.32 37.40 -13.50
N GLU A 991 -17.39 37.75 -12.20
CA GLU A 991 -18.08 38.94 -11.63
C GLU A 991 -17.75 40.31 -12.26
N HIS A 992 -16.67 40.42 -13.04
CA HIS A 992 -16.23 41.66 -13.72
C HIS A 992 -16.47 41.70 -15.25
N LEU A 993 -17.13 40.69 -15.85
CA LEU A 993 -17.61 40.61 -17.25
C LEU A 993 -16.79 41.42 -18.30
N ASN A 994 -15.66 40.89 -18.76
CA ASN A 994 -14.88 41.49 -19.86
C ASN A 994 -15.29 40.94 -21.23
N ILE A 995 -16.43 41.41 -21.72
CA ILE A 995 -17.09 40.90 -22.94
C ILE A 995 -16.22 41.08 -24.19
N ARG A 996 -15.40 42.15 -24.28
CA ARG A 996 -14.58 42.44 -25.46
C ARG A 996 -13.45 41.42 -25.64
N LEU A 997 -12.72 41.13 -24.57
CA LEU A 997 -11.64 40.15 -24.61
C LEU A 997 -12.20 38.73 -24.73
N GLY A 998 -13.25 38.40 -23.98
CA GLY A 998 -13.90 37.10 -24.06
C GLY A 998 -14.49 36.81 -25.46
N ARG A 999 -15.09 37.80 -26.13
CA ARG A 999 -15.51 37.66 -27.53
C ARG A 999 -14.34 37.33 -28.44
N LYS A 1000 -13.25 38.09 -28.36
CA LYS A 1000 -12.05 37.87 -29.21
C LYS A 1000 -11.48 36.46 -29.02
N VAL A 1001 -11.29 36.03 -27.77
CA VAL A 1001 -10.75 34.70 -27.45
C VAL A 1001 -11.69 33.59 -27.91
N GLY A 1002 -13.00 33.73 -27.68
CA GLY A 1002 -13.98 32.72 -28.09
C GLY A 1002 -14.14 32.62 -29.61
N ASP A 1003 -14.12 33.75 -30.34
CA ASP A 1003 -14.17 33.75 -31.80
C ASP A 1003 -12.90 33.10 -32.39
N ASP A 1004 -11.70 33.37 -31.83
CA ASP A 1004 -10.45 32.71 -32.23
C ASP A 1004 -10.47 31.20 -31.95
N MET A 1005 -11.02 30.76 -30.81
CA MET A 1005 -11.16 29.33 -30.48
C MET A 1005 -12.08 28.61 -31.47
N VAL A 1006 -13.21 29.24 -31.82
CA VAL A 1006 -14.18 28.70 -32.79
C VAL A 1006 -13.57 28.64 -34.20
N ALA A 1007 -12.81 29.65 -34.60
CA ALA A 1007 -12.14 29.68 -35.90
C ALA A 1007 -11.03 28.61 -36.02
N ASN A 1008 -10.27 28.39 -34.94
CA ASN A 1008 -9.17 27.42 -34.92
C ASN A 1008 -9.66 25.97 -34.72
N ARG A 1009 -10.75 25.76 -34.00
CA ARG A 1009 -11.32 24.43 -33.69
C ARG A 1009 -12.84 24.41 -33.85
N PRO A 1010 -13.36 24.49 -35.09
CA PRO A 1010 -14.80 24.52 -35.35
C PRO A 1010 -15.53 23.22 -34.96
N ALA A 1011 -14.81 22.12 -34.72
CA ALA A 1011 -15.38 20.85 -34.27
C ALA A 1011 -15.45 20.70 -32.73
N SER A 1012 -14.85 21.60 -31.96
CA SER A 1012 -14.84 21.54 -30.48
C SER A 1012 -16.05 22.26 -29.89
N ASP A 1013 -16.71 21.67 -28.89
CA ASP A 1013 -17.87 22.26 -28.22
C ASP A 1013 -17.50 23.36 -27.20
N ALA A 1014 -16.31 23.28 -26.61
CA ALA A 1014 -15.83 24.18 -25.55
C ALA A 1014 -15.93 25.67 -25.94
N GLY A 1015 -15.42 26.04 -27.13
CA GLY A 1015 -15.43 27.43 -27.61
C GLY A 1015 -16.85 27.99 -27.78
N TYR A 1016 -17.74 27.23 -28.42
CA TYR A 1016 -19.14 27.64 -28.61
C TYR A 1016 -19.90 27.74 -27.27
N VAL A 1017 -19.73 26.76 -26.38
CA VAL A 1017 -20.45 26.71 -25.09
C VAL A 1017 -19.98 27.85 -24.19
N MET A 1018 -18.67 28.08 -24.07
CA MET A 1018 -18.13 29.15 -23.22
C MET A 1018 -18.49 30.54 -23.75
N LEU A 1019 -18.42 30.75 -25.07
CA LEU A 1019 -18.81 32.02 -25.69
C LEU A 1019 -20.33 32.28 -25.56
N SER A 1020 -21.15 31.24 -25.72
CA SER A 1020 -22.59 31.34 -25.46
C SER A 1020 -22.88 31.67 -23.99
N ASN A 1021 -22.19 31.04 -23.04
CA ASN A 1021 -22.35 31.30 -21.61
C ASN A 1021 -21.91 32.72 -21.23
N LEU A 1022 -20.82 33.23 -21.82
CA LEU A 1022 -20.36 34.61 -21.64
C LEU A 1022 -21.43 35.61 -22.07
N PHE A 1023 -22.01 35.44 -23.27
CA PHE A 1023 -23.06 36.33 -23.76
C PHE A 1023 -24.33 36.24 -22.93
N SER A 1024 -24.72 35.03 -22.48
CA SER A 1024 -25.84 34.87 -21.56
C SER A 1024 -25.59 35.56 -20.21
N ALA A 1025 -24.39 35.43 -19.63
CA ALA A 1025 -24.04 36.08 -18.37
C ALA A 1025 -24.00 37.62 -18.48
N ALA A 1026 -23.67 38.14 -19.66
CA ALA A 1026 -23.70 39.56 -19.98
C ALA A 1026 -25.10 40.10 -20.39
N GLY A 1027 -26.13 39.24 -20.47
CA GLY A 1027 -27.47 39.62 -20.94
C GLY A 1027 -27.59 39.87 -22.45
N HIS A 1028 -26.59 39.47 -23.25
CA HIS A 1028 -26.55 39.60 -24.71
C HIS A 1028 -27.19 38.36 -25.39
N TRP A 1029 -28.50 38.20 -25.25
CA TRP A 1029 -29.22 36.99 -25.68
C TRP A 1029 -29.15 36.69 -27.19
N SER A 1030 -29.21 37.72 -28.03
CA SER A 1030 -29.12 37.57 -29.50
C SER A 1030 -27.78 36.99 -29.95
N GLU A 1031 -26.69 37.41 -29.31
CA GLU A 1031 -25.34 36.92 -29.59
C GLU A 1031 -25.16 35.48 -29.10
N ALA A 1032 -25.72 35.12 -27.94
CA ALA A 1032 -25.73 33.75 -27.44
C ALA A 1032 -26.49 32.80 -28.38
N GLU A 1033 -27.64 33.22 -28.91
CA GLU A 1033 -28.43 32.46 -29.88
C GLU A 1033 -27.66 32.27 -31.20
N ARG A 1034 -26.96 33.31 -31.68
CA ARG A 1034 -26.11 33.25 -32.86
C ARG A 1034 -25.00 32.20 -32.72
N VAL A 1035 -24.33 32.16 -31.57
CA VAL A 1035 -23.28 31.17 -31.27
C VAL A 1035 -23.84 29.75 -31.22
N ARG A 1036 -25.02 29.53 -30.61
CA ARG A 1036 -25.68 28.22 -30.59
C ARG A 1036 -26.14 27.76 -31.97
N ARG A 1037 -26.60 28.66 -32.83
CA ARG A 1037 -26.88 28.34 -34.25
C ARG A 1037 -25.62 27.93 -35.00
N ALA A 1038 -24.52 28.66 -34.81
CA ALA A 1038 -23.24 28.31 -35.42
C ALA A 1038 -22.75 26.92 -34.97
N MET A 1039 -22.93 26.58 -33.69
CA MET A 1039 -22.62 25.26 -33.14
C MET A 1039 -23.44 24.15 -33.81
N ALA A 1040 -24.74 24.36 -34.06
CA ALA A 1040 -25.61 23.42 -34.75
C ALA A 1040 -25.23 23.23 -36.24
N VAL A 1041 -24.83 24.31 -36.93
CA VAL A 1041 -24.36 24.26 -38.33
C VAL A 1041 -23.10 23.39 -38.47
N HIS A 1042 -22.20 23.44 -37.48
CA HIS A 1042 -20.99 22.63 -37.46
C HIS A 1042 -21.22 21.19 -36.95
N SER A 1043 -22.48 20.79 -36.71
CA SER A 1043 -22.85 19.49 -36.14
C SER A 1043 -22.19 19.19 -34.78
N VAL A 1044 -21.81 20.23 -34.05
CA VAL A 1044 -21.18 20.10 -32.73
C VAL A 1044 -22.27 19.99 -31.67
N LYS A 1045 -22.27 18.90 -30.91
CA LYS A 1045 -23.21 18.69 -29.80
C LYS A 1045 -22.55 19.11 -28.49
N LYS A 1046 -23.31 19.76 -27.61
CA LYS A 1046 -22.85 20.07 -26.26
C LYS A 1046 -22.67 18.76 -25.52
N SER A 1047 -21.47 18.52 -24.98
CA SER A 1047 -21.25 17.46 -24.00
C SER A 1047 -21.94 17.84 -22.69
N PRO A 1048 -22.99 17.13 -22.25
CA PRO A 1048 -23.67 17.51 -21.02
C PRO A 1048 -22.81 17.13 -19.81
N GLY A 1049 -22.70 18.04 -18.84
CA GLY A 1049 -22.03 17.74 -17.57
C GLY A 1049 -22.83 16.68 -16.81
N CYS A 1050 -22.19 15.59 -16.40
CA CYS A 1050 -22.86 14.47 -15.75
C CYS A 1050 -22.38 14.31 -14.31
N SER A 1051 -23.28 14.05 -13.37
CA SER A 1051 -22.98 13.65 -12.00
C SER A 1051 -23.52 12.25 -11.75
N TRP A 1052 -22.73 11.38 -11.16
CA TRP A 1052 -23.01 9.95 -11.08
C TRP A 1052 -23.25 9.60 -9.62
N ILE A 1053 -24.35 8.92 -9.30
CA ILE A 1053 -24.66 8.47 -7.95
C ILE A 1053 -24.92 6.97 -7.99
N GLU A 1054 -24.17 6.20 -7.22
CA GLU A 1054 -24.38 4.77 -7.06
C GLU A 1054 -25.34 4.49 -5.90
N VAL A 1055 -26.49 3.88 -6.18
CA VAL A 1055 -27.47 3.46 -5.16
C VAL A 1055 -27.70 1.96 -5.30
N LYS A 1056 -27.34 1.18 -4.27
CA LYS A 1056 -27.50 -0.28 -4.23
C LYS A 1056 -26.87 -1.01 -5.45
N GLY A 1057 -25.71 -0.55 -5.91
CA GLY A 1057 -25.00 -1.14 -7.06
C GLY A 1057 -25.52 -0.72 -8.43
N ALA A 1058 -26.48 0.20 -8.50
CA ALA A 1058 -26.95 0.80 -9.75
C ALA A 1058 -26.45 2.25 -9.86
N ILE A 1059 -25.76 2.56 -10.95
CA ILE A 1059 -25.29 3.91 -11.27
C ILE A 1059 -26.46 4.71 -11.85
N LYS A 1060 -26.86 5.80 -11.19
CA LYS A 1060 -27.74 6.82 -11.73
C LYS A 1060 -26.91 8.00 -12.23
N VAL A 1061 -27.03 8.29 -13.52
CA VAL A 1061 -26.39 9.44 -14.15
C VAL A 1061 -27.37 10.61 -14.17
N PHE A 1062 -26.97 11.71 -13.53
CA PHE A 1062 -27.65 12.99 -13.55
C PHE A 1062 -27.00 13.86 -14.60
N VAL A 1063 -27.70 14.06 -15.71
CA VAL A 1063 -27.21 14.82 -16.86
C VAL A 1063 -27.68 16.27 -16.74
N SER A 1064 -26.75 17.22 -16.78
CA SER A 1064 -27.03 18.65 -16.75
C SER A 1064 -27.86 19.06 -17.98
N GLY A 1065 -29.13 19.37 -17.75
CA GLY A 1065 -30.08 19.77 -18.79
C GLY A 1065 -31.10 18.70 -19.22
N ALA A 1066 -31.19 17.55 -18.55
CA ALA A 1066 -32.22 16.55 -18.85
C ALA A 1066 -33.63 17.05 -18.43
N GLN A 1067 -34.60 16.98 -19.36
CA GLN A 1067 -36.00 17.39 -19.15
C GLN A 1067 -36.84 16.39 -18.32
N ASP A 1068 -36.28 15.24 -17.93
CA ASP A 1068 -37.04 14.16 -17.29
C ASP A 1068 -37.37 14.38 -15.79
N LEU A 1069 -37.12 15.57 -15.23
CA LEU A 1069 -37.44 15.94 -13.85
C LEU A 1069 -38.79 16.68 -13.73
N ASN A 1070 -39.84 16.17 -14.36
CA ASN A 1070 -41.15 16.84 -14.37
C ASN A 1070 -41.99 16.74 -13.09
N HIS A 1071 -41.49 16.16 -11.98
CA HIS A 1071 -42.26 16.11 -10.72
C HIS A 1071 -41.50 16.41 -9.41
N THR A 1072 -40.19 16.67 -9.43
CA THR A 1072 -39.40 16.92 -8.20
C THR A 1072 -38.45 18.11 -8.28
N GLY A 1073 -38.38 18.79 -9.44
CA GLY A 1073 -37.39 19.84 -9.70
C GLY A 1073 -37.53 21.11 -8.85
N GLY A 1074 -38.75 21.52 -8.47
CA GLY A 1074 -38.96 22.72 -7.65
C GLY A 1074 -38.40 22.56 -6.23
N PHE A 1075 -38.75 21.46 -5.57
CA PHE A 1075 -38.34 21.19 -4.19
C PHE A 1075 -36.82 21.02 -4.05
N LEU A 1076 -36.17 20.31 -4.98
CA LEU A 1076 -34.70 20.15 -4.96
C LEU A 1076 -33.97 21.48 -5.19
N CYS A 1077 -34.51 22.34 -6.08
CA CYS A 1077 -33.93 23.66 -6.30
C CYS A 1077 -34.07 24.56 -5.06
N ASP A 1078 -35.18 24.46 -4.34
CA ASP A 1078 -35.39 25.26 -3.12
C ASP A 1078 -34.51 24.78 -1.96
N VAL A 1079 -34.28 23.47 -1.82
CA VAL A 1079 -33.32 22.90 -0.84
C VAL A 1079 -31.89 23.31 -1.17
N ILE A 1080 -31.50 23.32 -2.45
CA ILE A 1080 -30.17 23.77 -2.88
C ILE A 1080 -30.00 25.28 -2.63
N ARG A 1081 -31.03 26.10 -2.85
CA ARG A 1081 -31.01 27.53 -2.52
C ARG A 1081 -30.93 27.79 -1.02
N LEU A 1082 -31.65 27.00 -0.22
CA LEU A 1082 -31.61 27.07 1.24
C LEU A 1082 -30.22 26.72 1.77
N LEU A 1083 -29.61 25.65 1.25
CA LEU A 1083 -28.25 25.24 1.60
C LEU A 1083 -27.19 26.25 1.12
N ASP A 1084 -27.35 26.86 -0.07
CA ASP A 1084 -26.47 27.93 -0.55
C ASP A 1084 -26.59 29.21 0.30
N GLY A 1085 -27.78 29.50 0.85
CA GLY A 1085 -28.00 30.61 1.79
C GLY A 1085 -27.34 30.37 3.15
N GLU A 1086 -27.53 29.18 3.73
CA GLU A 1086 -26.98 28.78 5.03
C GLU A 1086 -25.44 28.64 5.00
N MET A 1087 -24.87 28.12 3.91
CA MET A 1087 -23.42 27.95 3.77
C MET A 1087 -22.66 29.28 3.59
N ARG A 1088 -23.35 30.39 3.29
CA ARG A 1088 -22.74 31.72 3.14
C ARG A 1088 -22.70 32.53 4.44
N ASN A 1089 -23.51 32.18 5.45
CA ASN A 1089 -23.60 32.88 6.73
C ASN A 1089 -23.09 32.00 7.88
N THR A 1090 -21.78 31.79 7.96
CA THR A 1090 -21.17 31.12 9.11
C THR A 1090 -20.86 32.12 10.22
N SER A 1091 -21.89 32.55 10.96
CA SER A 1091 -21.73 33.13 12.29
C SER A 1091 -22.84 32.64 13.22
N GLU A 1092 -22.47 31.67 14.06
CA GLU A 1092 -23.19 31.12 15.23
C GLU A 1092 -24.52 30.39 15.01
N LEU A 1093 -24.51 29.05 15.09
CA LEU A 1093 -25.70 28.24 15.37
C LEU A 1093 -25.40 27.15 16.41
N ARG A 1094 -26.17 27.17 17.51
CA ARG A 1094 -26.29 26.07 18.48
C ARG A 1094 -27.71 25.50 18.38
N ILE A 1095 -27.82 24.19 18.20
CA ILE A 1095 -29.10 23.46 18.26
C ILE A 1095 -29.21 22.85 19.67
N THR A 1096 -30.29 23.15 20.40
CA THR A 1096 -30.60 22.51 21.69
C THR A 1096 -31.41 21.23 21.47
N PRO A 1097 -31.08 20.10 22.12
CA PRO A 1097 -31.83 18.86 21.96
C PRO A 1097 -33.05 18.82 22.88
N GLY A 1098 -34.23 18.67 22.29
CA GLY A 1098 -35.42 18.21 22.99
C GLY A 1098 -36.72 18.91 22.60
N THR A 1099 -37.34 18.52 21.48
CA THR A 1099 -38.80 18.59 21.26
C THR A 1099 -39.22 17.60 20.16
N GLN A 1100 -40.47 17.10 20.26
CA GLN A 1100 -41.07 16.01 19.48
C GLN A 1100 -41.07 16.24 17.95
N PRO A 1101 -41.14 15.15 17.14
CA PRO A 1101 -41.06 15.23 15.68
C PRO A 1101 -42.28 15.95 15.10
N GLY A 1102 -42.07 17.16 14.57
CA GLY A 1102 -43.09 17.92 13.84
C GLY A 1102 -42.91 19.44 13.82
N ASP A 1103 -42.24 20.02 14.81
CA ASP A 1103 -42.07 21.47 14.94
C ASP A 1103 -40.58 21.84 15.05
N VAL A 1104 -39.99 22.43 13.99
CA VAL A 1104 -38.66 23.05 14.05
C VAL A 1104 -38.85 24.49 14.53
N THR A 1105 -38.34 24.82 15.71
CA THR A 1105 -38.33 26.19 16.24
C THR A 1105 -36.93 26.75 16.08
N VAL A 1106 -36.77 27.80 15.27
CA VAL A 1106 -35.49 28.51 15.08
C VAL A 1106 -35.55 29.80 15.89
N LEU A 1107 -34.49 30.11 16.64
CA LEU A 1107 -34.36 31.38 17.34
C LEU A 1107 -33.70 32.38 16.39
N GLU A 1108 -34.40 33.47 16.09
CA GLU A 1108 -33.85 34.57 15.30
C GLU A 1108 -33.38 35.68 16.26
N LYS A 1109 -32.19 36.22 16.02
CA LYS A 1109 -31.61 37.29 16.84
C LYS A 1109 -32.07 38.64 16.30
N GLN A 1110 -32.96 39.33 17.01
CA GLN A 1110 -33.34 40.72 16.71
C GLN A 1110 -32.74 41.62 17.79
N GLY A 1111 -31.60 42.25 17.47
CA GLY A 1111 -30.83 43.04 18.43
C GLY A 1111 -30.20 42.17 19.54
N ASP A 1112 -30.30 42.61 20.79
CA ASP A 1112 -29.74 41.89 21.96
C ASP A 1112 -30.66 40.79 22.53
N PHE A 1113 -31.83 40.53 21.92
CA PHE A 1113 -32.76 39.50 22.37
C PHE A 1113 -33.03 38.43 21.30
N LEU A 1114 -33.28 37.20 21.76
CA LEU A 1114 -33.64 36.05 20.91
C LEU A 1114 -35.15 35.83 20.94
N VAL A 1115 -35.79 35.72 19.77
CA VAL A 1115 -37.23 35.47 19.65
C VAL A 1115 -37.47 34.16 18.88
N PRO A 1116 -38.36 33.26 19.35
CA PRO A 1116 -38.68 32.03 18.65
C PRO A 1116 -39.61 32.26 17.44
N VAL A 1117 -39.19 31.79 16.27
CA VAL A 1117 -39.99 31.78 15.04
C VAL A 1117 -40.42 30.34 14.74
N LYS A 1118 -41.72 30.16 14.51
CA LYS A 1118 -42.34 28.84 14.27
C LYS A 1118 -42.48 28.59 12.76
N VAL A 1119 -41.81 27.57 12.23
CA VAL A 1119 -41.93 27.17 10.82
C VAL A 1119 -42.87 25.97 10.72
N THR A 1120 -43.94 26.09 9.93
CA THR A 1120 -44.95 25.02 9.76
C THR A 1120 -44.82 24.40 8.37
N ILE A 1121 -44.67 23.07 8.28
CA ILE A 1121 -44.62 22.35 7.01
C ILE A 1121 -46.05 22.25 6.41
N PRO A 1122 -46.26 22.56 5.12
CA PRO A 1122 -47.60 22.52 4.51
C PRO A 1122 -48.20 21.09 4.47
N LYS A 1123 -49.51 20.98 4.73
CA LYS A 1123 -50.25 19.70 4.83
C LYS A 1123 -50.49 18.95 3.52
N HIS A 1124 -49.99 19.41 2.38
CA HIS A 1124 -50.17 18.76 1.08
C HIS A 1124 -48.84 18.21 0.55
N ILE A 1125 -48.43 17.04 1.07
CA ILE A 1125 -47.32 16.26 0.54
C ILE A 1125 -47.83 14.82 0.40
N SER A 1126 -47.60 14.20 -0.77
CA SER A 1126 -48.06 12.85 -1.06
C SER A 1126 -47.27 11.80 -0.28
N GLY A 1127 -47.87 10.63 0.00
CA GLY A 1127 -47.27 9.61 0.88
C GLY A 1127 -45.87 9.14 0.48
N ARG A 1128 -45.54 9.20 -0.81
CA ARG A 1128 -44.23 8.78 -1.36
C ARG A 1128 -43.12 9.82 -1.12
N GLU A 1129 -43.47 11.10 -1.04
CA GLU A 1129 -42.56 12.20 -0.72
C GLU A 1129 -42.29 12.29 0.79
N ARG A 1130 -43.28 11.88 1.61
CA ARG A 1130 -43.12 11.71 3.05
C ARG A 1130 -42.20 10.53 3.37
N GLU A 1131 -42.32 9.42 2.64
CA GLU A 1131 -41.41 8.27 2.74
C GLU A 1131 -39.96 8.66 2.38
N LEU A 1132 -39.78 9.44 1.31
CA LEU A 1132 -38.48 9.99 0.92
C LEU A 1132 -37.90 10.97 1.95
N LEU A 1133 -38.73 11.81 2.59
CA LEU A 1133 -38.32 12.70 3.67
C LEU A 1133 -37.97 11.95 4.95
N GLU A 1134 -38.68 10.86 5.28
CA GLU A 1134 -38.35 9.99 6.40
C GLU A 1134 -37.10 9.14 6.11
N GLU A 1135 -36.87 8.70 4.86
CA GLU A 1135 -35.64 8.02 4.42
C GLU A 1135 -34.44 8.99 4.45
N LEU A 1136 -34.59 10.23 3.95
CA LEU A 1136 -33.55 11.27 4.00
C LEU A 1136 -33.27 11.76 5.44
N ALA A 1137 -34.29 11.82 6.30
CA ALA A 1137 -34.11 12.09 7.73
C ALA A 1137 -33.42 10.93 8.46
N SER A 1138 -33.66 9.68 8.05
CA SER A 1138 -32.92 8.51 8.58
C SER A 1138 -31.46 8.45 8.12
N LEU A 1139 -31.14 9.07 6.96
CA LEU A 1139 -29.78 9.22 6.44
C LEU A 1139 -29.02 10.40 7.07
N SER A 1140 -29.71 11.38 7.68
CA SER A 1140 -29.06 12.51 8.35
C SER A 1140 -28.56 12.20 9.76
N ASP A 1141 -29.07 11.14 10.42
CA ASP A 1141 -28.50 10.56 11.64
C ASP A 1141 -27.19 9.78 11.37
N GLY A 1142 -26.87 9.55 10.09
CA GLY A 1142 -25.74 8.76 9.62
C GLY A 1142 -24.70 9.57 8.83
N GLY A 1143 -24.20 10.69 9.36
CA GLY A 1143 -22.87 11.23 9.04
C GLY A 1143 -22.48 11.44 7.55
N PHE A 1144 -23.44 11.56 6.63
CA PHE A 1144 -23.21 11.80 5.20
C PHE A 1144 -23.73 13.20 4.80
N ALA A 1145 -23.21 14.23 5.46
CA ALA A 1145 -23.51 15.62 5.11
C ALA A 1145 -22.21 16.42 5.03
N ARG A 1146 -21.39 16.16 4.00
CA ARG A 1146 -20.32 17.06 3.54
C ARG A 1146 -19.78 16.76 2.13
N THR A 1147 -20.60 16.18 1.26
CA THR A 1147 -20.28 15.94 -0.16
C THR A 1147 -21.33 16.59 -1.05
N ALA A 1148 -21.31 17.93 -1.09
CA ALA A 1148 -21.92 18.70 -2.17
C ALA A 1148 -21.22 20.06 -2.22
N LEU A 1149 -20.21 20.21 -3.07
CA LEU A 1149 -19.73 21.52 -3.48
C LEU A 1149 -19.66 21.60 -5.02
N LYS A 1150 -20.65 22.34 -5.53
CA LYS A 1150 -20.74 23.05 -6.83
C LYS A 1150 -20.92 22.23 -8.12
N PRO A 1151 -22.14 22.26 -8.69
CA PRO A 1151 -22.38 22.78 -10.02
C PRO A 1151 -22.75 24.27 -9.93
N LYS A 1152 -22.14 25.12 -10.77
CA LYS A 1152 -22.43 26.56 -10.83
C LYS A 1152 -23.92 26.83 -11.15
N PRO A 1153 -24.52 27.89 -10.58
CA PRO A 1153 -25.77 28.46 -11.06
C PRO A 1153 -25.51 29.31 -12.32
N THR A 1154 -26.12 28.95 -13.45
CA THR A 1154 -26.38 29.93 -14.51
C THR A 1154 -27.55 30.79 -14.07
N LYS A 1155 -27.29 32.06 -13.72
CA LYS A 1155 -28.33 33.09 -13.54
C LYS A 1155 -29.10 33.25 -14.84
N ALA A 1156 -30.30 32.68 -14.90
CA ALA A 1156 -31.36 33.13 -15.79
C ALA A 1156 -32.65 33.11 -14.97
N THR A 1157 -32.83 34.09 -14.09
CA THR A 1157 -34.13 34.59 -13.61
C THR A 1157 -33.92 35.69 -12.57
N ALA A 1158 -33.84 36.93 -13.07
CA ALA A 1158 -34.24 38.11 -12.32
C ALA A 1158 -34.81 39.11 -13.33
N MET A 1159 -36.06 38.90 -13.70
CA MET A 1159 -37.02 39.95 -14.07
C MET A 1159 -38.41 39.31 -14.05
N HIS A 1160 -39.04 39.32 -12.88
CA HIS A 1160 -40.48 39.52 -12.75
C HIS A 1160 -40.83 39.80 -11.30
N GLN A 1161 -40.56 41.03 -10.88
CA GLN A 1161 -41.42 41.74 -9.94
C GLN A 1161 -41.33 43.23 -10.27
N GLU A 1162 -42.35 43.71 -10.97
CA GLU A 1162 -43.03 44.99 -10.71
C GLU A 1162 -44.04 45.25 -11.83
N LYS A 1163 -45.32 45.03 -11.55
CA LYS A 1163 -46.35 46.07 -11.61
C LYS A 1163 -47.69 45.51 -11.18
N GLU A 1164 -47.98 45.77 -9.92
CA GLU A 1164 -49.34 45.94 -9.44
C GLU A 1164 -50.00 47.15 -10.14
N LEU A 1165 -51.32 47.10 -10.19
CA LEU A 1165 -52.29 48.13 -10.55
C LEU A 1165 -52.53 48.45 -12.05
N ALA A 1166 -53.56 47.76 -12.54
CA ALA A 1166 -54.85 48.35 -12.92
C ALA A 1166 -55.01 49.07 -14.27
N SER A 1167 -56.16 48.71 -14.87
CA SER A 1167 -57.04 49.52 -15.71
C SER A 1167 -56.81 49.49 -17.23
N THR A 1168 -57.76 48.78 -17.88
CA THR A 1168 -58.58 49.23 -19.02
C THR A 1168 -57.89 49.82 -20.25
N GLN A 1169 -57.99 49.16 -21.42
CA GLN A 1169 -59.08 49.35 -22.39
C GLN A 1169 -58.75 48.60 -23.70
N GLU A 1170 -59.51 47.54 -23.97
CA GLU A 1170 -60.36 47.37 -25.16
C GLU A 1170 -59.88 47.96 -26.51
N ILE A 1171 -59.75 47.11 -27.54
CA ILE A 1171 -60.54 47.10 -28.80
C ILE A 1171 -59.77 46.42 -29.96
N ASN A 1172 -60.39 45.34 -30.48
CA ASN A 1172 -60.53 44.86 -31.88
C ASN A 1172 -59.30 44.80 -32.82
N ASP A 1173 -59.04 43.75 -33.59
CA ASP A 1173 -59.96 43.03 -34.49
C ASP A 1173 -59.41 41.62 -34.86
N LYS A 1174 -60.34 40.70 -35.12
CA LYS A 1174 -60.19 39.44 -35.90
C LYS A 1174 -60.18 39.76 -37.43
N PRO A 1175 -60.05 38.79 -38.37
CA PRO A 1175 -59.57 37.40 -38.36
C PRO A 1175 -58.40 37.21 -39.40
N ASP A 1176 -57.71 36.08 -39.56
CA ASP A 1176 -58.17 34.94 -40.38
C ASP A 1176 -57.33 33.67 -40.15
N GLU A 1177 -58.04 32.55 -40.26
CA GLU A 1177 -57.60 31.17 -40.05
C GLU A 1177 -56.68 30.68 -41.17
N GLY A 1178 -55.63 29.92 -40.84
CA GLY A 1178 -54.93 29.18 -41.90
C GLY A 1178 -53.52 28.63 -41.66
N GLU A 1179 -52.89 28.72 -40.48
CA GLU A 1179 -51.52 28.16 -40.33
C GLU A 1179 -51.14 27.73 -38.90
N GLY A 1180 -52.11 27.63 -37.99
CA GLY A 1180 -51.87 27.37 -36.57
C GLY A 1180 -51.56 25.91 -36.18
N ASP A 1181 -51.90 24.93 -37.04
CA ASP A 1181 -51.86 23.51 -36.65
C ASP A 1181 -50.69 22.70 -37.24
N ARG A 1182 -49.88 23.28 -38.14
CA ARG A 1182 -48.63 22.66 -38.60
C ARG A 1182 -47.39 23.13 -37.83
N LEU A 1183 -47.40 24.35 -37.27
CA LEU A 1183 -46.27 24.85 -36.48
C LEU A 1183 -46.22 24.30 -35.05
N LYS A 1184 -47.38 23.93 -34.47
CA LYS A 1184 -47.45 23.30 -33.13
C LYS A 1184 -46.99 21.84 -33.11
N LYS A 1185 -46.90 21.16 -34.26
CA LYS A 1185 -46.38 19.77 -34.34
C LYS A 1185 -44.87 19.68 -34.59
N LEU A 1186 -44.20 20.76 -35.01
CA LEU A 1186 -42.73 20.77 -35.19
C LEU A 1186 -41.95 21.24 -33.96
N ILE A 1187 -42.60 21.92 -33.01
CA ILE A 1187 -41.96 22.42 -31.77
C ILE A 1187 -41.91 21.34 -30.66
N ASN A 1188 -42.63 20.22 -30.81
CA ASN A 1188 -42.66 19.14 -29.81
C ASN A 1188 -41.65 17.99 -30.05
N PHE A 1189 -40.61 18.19 -30.87
CA PHE A 1189 -39.58 17.15 -31.11
C PHE A 1189 -38.15 17.57 -30.72
N ALA A 1190 -37.96 18.72 -30.06
CA ALA A 1190 -36.64 19.15 -29.58
C ALA A 1190 -36.76 20.12 -28.39
N GLY A 1191 -37.45 19.67 -27.34
CA GLY A 1191 -37.31 20.23 -25.99
C GLY A 1191 -36.47 19.28 -25.17
#